data_AF-A0A2R8CNH1-F1
#
_entry.id   AF-A0A2R8CNH1-F1
#
_cell.length_a   1.000
_cell.length_b   1.000
_cell.length_c   1.000
_cell.angle_alpha   90.00
_cell.angle_beta   90.00
_cell.angle_gamma   90.00
#
_symmetry.space_group_name_H-M   'P 1'
#
loop_
_entity.id
_entity.type
_entity.pdbx_description
1 polymer ?
#
loop_
_entity_poly.entity_id
_entity_poly.type
_entity_poly.pdbx_seq_one_letter_code
_entity_poly.pdbx_strand_id
1 'polypeptide(L)'
;MALGPWARVYLTPDINTLKFATKGLVAMTLSLYLAMEMQLDRPYWALISAVFLQIRPQSGLVIEKGFCQIGGTVIGGGIGILIMALSMQMPAMALMLLMIWIFICATSSALTRNFNLTYGFAMGAATAILVVVLTIVNNNSSQGVFDIAVARVSEIVLGATCATLVSMLLWPNRVRNIIYSHANTVIDQTFKALVMHLDASVSMGDARAQIMSALEQALTLNNDSSAVVYEGPHGPGRARAAYLLSQRALSMMAEMQTYARLVREHPTLSSEAFEEALKDIRDTMERVRSRQTYSERKREINGLRQRIQKAELHRHGTPLARRMAQGLMMLLGYASVMVEAHHAINDAENTRLKAPRLSRHRDYMPALTIGIRSSLLFAIGSIIYVATQWGSGVLMMVMPVIFGTMFASFPSPTVMLGKVMKGGAVGAVAALVFGNVLLAQAPHEYLMLIMVFGAPLFLGLMALNNRAVLANGLGFCIIYTILTMPSNNMTFNISSFMDRTLAIALGLTILYTVFRVIPSPNALVLRRRVIRAITDDMNQLWARSCRHSRERAADWFNGRMVERVQRLANFDSQLPEDQRYLLDLGMTGLNLGHLILANYRRVVSLDDTSSTREALKQWQMALAHAYQACAWGDFDERFTDASQALLSQLRASGEMEEEQIELVEGMIKRLDITLHRFAKMSSSRDQRDIDNVLQQPA
;
A
#
# COMPACT_ATOMS: atom_id res chain seq x y z
N MET A 1 4.94 32.00 14.05
CA MET A 1 4.25 31.59 12.81
C MET A 1 4.94 30.33 12.30
N ALA A 2 4.26 29.18 12.22
CA ALA A 2 4.87 27.98 11.66
C ALA A 2 5.18 28.23 10.17
N LEU A 3 6.45 28.10 9.76
CA LEU A 3 6.85 28.25 8.37
C LEU A 3 6.05 27.27 7.51
N GLY A 4 5.47 27.77 6.41
CA GLY A 4 4.78 26.93 5.44
C GLY A 4 5.70 25.83 4.88
N PRO A 5 5.15 24.74 4.33
CA PRO A 5 5.94 23.59 3.88
C PRO A 5 6.99 23.93 2.82
N TRP A 6 6.76 24.96 2.00
CA TRP A 6 7.72 25.50 1.04
C TRP A 6 8.88 26.21 1.72
N ALA A 7 8.57 27.16 2.62
CA ALA A 7 9.57 27.93 3.35
C ALA A 7 10.49 27.02 4.18
N ARG A 8 9.93 25.97 4.78
CA ARG A 8 10.72 24.98 5.54
C ARG A 8 11.72 24.21 4.67
N VAL A 9 11.38 23.91 3.41
CA VAL A 9 12.27 23.15 2.52
C VAL A 9 13.45 24.01 2.04
N TYR A 10 13.20 25.27 1.69
CA TYR A 10 14.22 26.11 1.07
C TYR A 10 14.96 27.03 2.04
N LEU A 11 14.30 27.55 3.08
CA LEU A 11 14.92 28.50 4.02
C LEU A 11 15.57 27.80 5.22
N THR A 12 15.06 26.63 5.63
CA THR A 12 15.59 25.85 6.76
C THR A 12 15.76 24.37 6.38
N PRO A 13 16.58 24.05 5.36
CA PRO A 13 16.72 22.68 4.88
C PRO A 13 17.37 21.78 5.93
N ASP A 14 16.76 20.62 6.18
CA ASP A 14 17.38 19.56 6.99
C ASP A 14 18.61 19.00 6.26
N ILE A 15 19.63 18.56 7.01
CA ILE A 15 20.86 17.98 6.46
C ILE A 15 20.57 16.73 5.61
N ASN A 16 19.51 15.99 5.95
CA ASN A 16 19.06 14.85 5.17
C ASN A 16 18.51 15.25 3.79
N THR A 17 17.83 16.40 3.71
CA THR A 17 17.34 16.97 2.44
C THR A 17 18.50 17.40 1.55
N LEU A 18 19.53 18.03 2.13
CA LEU A 18 20.73 18.41 1.38
C LEU A 18 21.52 17.19 0.90
N LYS A 19 21.72 16.19 1.76
CA LYS A 19 22.36 14.92 1.38
C LYS A 19 21.59 14.22 0.25
N PHE A 20 20.26 14.18 0.35
CA PHE A 20 19.41 13.61 -0.68
C PHE A 20 19.54 14.34 -2.02
N ALA A 21 19.40 15.67 -2.02
CA ALA A 21 19.49 16.45 -3.24
C ALA A 21 20.88 16.37 -3.89
N THR A 22 21.95 16.37 -3.09
CA THR A 22 23.34 16.25 -3.57
C THR A 22 23.59 14.90 -4.20
N LYS A 23 23.23 13.83 -3.47
CA LYS A 23 23.31 12.45 -3.96
C LYS A 23 22.52 12.27 -5.26
N GLY A 24 21.36 12.91 -5.31
CA GLY A 24 20.49 12.87 -6.47
C GLY A 24 21.08 13.56 -7.69
N LEU A 25 21.64 14.75 -7.49
CA LEU A 25 22.31 15.51 -8.53
C LEU A 25 23.50 14.72 -9.08
N VAL A 26 24.34 14.13 -8.22
CA VAL A 26 25.49 13.31 -8.65
C VAL A 26 25.06 12.10 -9.48
N ALA A 27 23.99 11.40 -9.08
CA ALA A 27 23.46 10.27 -9.86
C ALA A 27 23.00 10.70 -11.26
N MET A 28 22.33 11.85 -11.34
CA MET A 28 21.79 12.38 -12.59
C MET A 28 22.90 12.89 -13.51
N THR A 29 23.85 13.65 -12.98
CA THR A 29 24.98 14.17 -13.76
C THR A 29 25.86 13.03 -14.23
N LEU A 30 26.22 12.07 -13.36
CA LEU A 30 27.00 10.90 -13.75
C LEU A 30 26.33 10.10 -14.88
N SER A 31 25.01 9.89 -14.78
CA SER A 31 24.25 9.23 -15.85
C SER A 31 24.30 9.99 -17.17
N LEU A 32 24.19 11.33 -17.12
CA LEU A 32 24.24 12.16 -18.31
C LEU A 32 25.64 12.17 -18.93
N TYR A 33 26.69 12.26 -18.10
CA TYR A 33 28.08 12.20 -18.53
C TYR A 33 28.35 10.92 -19.32
N LEU A 34 28.06 9.77 -18.72
CA LEU A 34 28.30 8.47 -19.37
C LEU A 34 27.46 8.30 -20.63
N ALA A 35 26.22 8.80 -20.65
CA ALA A 35 25.37 8.73 -21.84
C ALA A 35 25.91 9.59 -22.99
N MET A 36 26.49 10.76 -22.68
CA MET A 36 27.13 11.67 -23.63
C MET A 36 28.44 11.09 -24.17
N GLU A 37 29.28 10.52 -23.30
CA GLU A 37 30.53 9.85 -23.67
C GLU A 37 30.29 8.61 -24.55
N MET A 38 29.25 7.83 -24.24
CA MET A 38 28.83 6.68 -25.05
C MET A 38 28.12 7.08 -26.36
N GLN A 39 27.98 8.38 -26.63
CA GLN A 39 27.31 8.93 -27.82
C GLN A 39 25.90 8.37 -28.03
N LEU A 40 25.14 8.19 -26.95
CA LEU A 40 23.76 7.73 -27.03
C LEU A 40 22.88 8.78 -27.73
N ASP A 41 21.87 8.32 -28.46
CA ASP A 41 20.98 9.15 -29.28
C ASP A 41 20.31 10.28 -28.48
N ARG A 42 19.78 9.98 -27.29
CA ARG A 42 19.13 10.98 -26.42
C ARG A 42 19.54 10.83 -24.94
N PRO A 43 20.68 11.40 -24.53
CA PRO A 43 21.23 11.27 -23.19
C PRO A 43 20.28 11.72 -22.05
N TYR A 44 19.38 12.66 -22.33
CA TYR A 44 18.42 13.15 -21.33
C TYR A 44 17.48 12.06 -20.78
N TRP A 45 17.22 10.95 -21.51
CA TRP A 45 16.40 9.85 -20.99
C TRP A 45 17.11 9.06 -19.88
N ALA A 46 18.44 8.95 -19.94
CA ALA A 46 19.23 8.37 -18.87
C ALA A 46 19.10 9.21 -17.59
N LEU A 47 19.10 10.54 -17.73
CA LEU A 47 18.90 11.46 -16.62
C LEU A 47 17.47 11.38 -16.04
N ILE A 48 16.43 11.26 -16.88
CA ILE A 48 15.04 11.04 -16.42
C ILE A 48 14.92 9.73 -15.65
N SER A 49 15.54 8.66 -16.16
CA SER A 49 15.61 7.35 -15.50
C SER A 49 16.18 7.48 -14.08
N ALA A 50 17.26 8.24 -13.90
CA ALA A 50 17.85 8.50 -12.59
C ALA A 50 16.93 9.29 -11.64
N VAL A 51 16.18 10.29 -12.13
CA VAL A 51 15.21 11.07 -11.31
C VAL A 51 14.13 10.17 -10.72
N PHE A 52 13.52 9.32 -11.54
CA PHE A 52 12.39 8.51 -11.10
C PHE A 52 12.78 7.52 -9.98
N LEU A 53 14.02 7.01 -10.00
CA LEU A 53 14.52 6.17 -8.93
C LEU A 53 14.70 6.90 -7.61
N GLN A 54 14.99 8.20 -7.65
CA GLN A 54 15.23 9.01 -6.45
C GLN A 54 13.95 9.42 -5.71
N ILE A 55 12.77 9.27 -6.31
CA ILE A 55 11.47 9.61 -5.67
C ILE A 55 11.32 8.95 -4.28
N ARG A 56 11.99 7.81 -4.02
CA ARG A 56 12.16 7.30 -2.65
C ARG A 56 13.65 7.13 -2.33
N PRO A 57 14.20 7.84 -1.33
CA PRO A 57 15.65 8.00 -1.10
C PRO A 57 16.39 6.77 -0.54
N GLN A 58 15.70 5.65 -0.34
CA GLN A 58 16.17 4.55 0.50
C GLN A 58 16.93 3.53 -0.36
N SER A 59 18.20 3.23 -0.04
CA SER A 59 19.11 2.49 -0.92
C SER A 59 18.58 1.12 -1.34
N GLY A 60 18.11 0.28 -0.41
CA GLY A 60 17.48 -1.01 -0.75
C GLY A 60 16.21 -0.90 -1.59
N LEU A 61 15.45 0.19 -1.43
CA LEU A 61 14.24 0.44 -2.22
C LEU A 61 14.56 0.95 -3.63
N VAL A 62 15.67 1.70 -3.78
CA VAL A 62 16.19 2.12 -5.09
C VAL A 62 16.68 0.91 -5.88
N ILE A 63 17.32 -0.06 -5.24
CA ILE A 63 17.80 -1.30 -5.89
C ILE A 63 16.63 -2.11 -6.46
N GLU A 64 15.63 -2.42 -5.62
CA GLU A 64 14.46 -3.18 -6.07
C GLU A 64 13.75 -2.47 -7.24
N LYS A 65 13.61 -1.14 -7.17
CA LYS A 65 13.05 -0.33 -8.27
C LYS A 65 13.91 -0.34 -9.51
N GLY A 66 15.23 -0.23 -9.38
CA GLY A 66 16.17 -0.26 -10.49
C GLY A 66 16.05 -1.56 -11.28
N PHE A 67 15.99 -2.71 -10.59
CA PHE A 67 15.74 -4.00 -11.24
C PHE A 67 14.38 -4.06 -11.93
N CYS A 68 13.31 -3.59 -11.28
CA CYS A 68 11.97 -3.55 -11.88
C CYS A 68 11.92 -2.66 -13.13
N GLN A 69 12.64 -1.54 -13.11
CA GLN A 69 12.74 -0.61 -14.22
C GLN A 69 13.51 -1.19 -15.40
N ILE A 70 14.69 -1.78 -15.14
CA ILE A 70 15.50 -2.44 -16.17
C ILE A 70 14.69 -3.56 -16.82
N GLY A 71 14.09 -4.44 -16.02
CA GLY A 71 13.25 -5.53 -16.53
C GLY A 71 12.05 -5.03 -17.34
N GLY A 72 11.33 -4.02 -16.82
CA GLY A 72 10.21 -3.40 -17.53
C GLY A 72 10.62 -2.79 -18.87
N THR A 73 11.75 -2.08 -18.91
CA THR A 73 12.29 -1.43 -20.11
C THR A 73 12.68 -2.45 -21.17
N VAL A 74 13.38 -3.53 -20.78
CA VAL A 74 13.78 -4.59 -21.72
C VAL A 74 12.56 -5.28 -22.33
N ILE A 75 11.55 -5.61 -21.51
CA ILE A 75 10.30 -6.21 -21.98
C ILE A 75 9.55 -5.24 -22.91
N GLY A 76 9.46 -3.96 -22.51
CA GLY A 76 8.81 -2.91 -23.30
C GLY A 76 9.49 -2.68 -24.66
N GLY A 77 10.82 -2.65 -24.69
CA GLY A 77 11.61 -2.56 -25.93
C GLY A 77 11.37 -3.76 -26.83
N GLY A 78 11.44 -4.98 -26.29
CA GLY A 78 11.17 -6.22 -27.05
C GLY A 78 9.76 -6.27 -27.63
N ILE A 79 8.75 -5.83 -26.86
CA ILE A 79 7.37 -5.77 -27.35
C ILE A 79 7.17 -4.63 -28.36
N GLY A 80 7.86 -3.50 -28.20
CA GLY A 80 7.90 -2.45 -29.22
C GLY A 80 8.43 -2.97 -30.56
N ILE A 81 9.53 -3.72 -30.54
CA ILE A 81 10.08 -4.39 -31.73
C ILE A 81 9.06 -5.38 -32.31
N LEU A 82 8.44 -6.21 -31.47
CA LEU A 82 7.44 -7.19 -31.92
C LEU A 82 6.24 -6.52 -32.60
N ILE A 83 5.71 -5.44 -32.00
CA ILE A 83 4.59 -4.67 -32.57
C ILE A 83 5.00 -4.10 -33.94
N MET A 84 6.19 -3.51 -34.03
CA MET A 84 6.68 -2.99 -35.31
C MET A 84 6.91 -4.11 -36.32
N ALA A 85 7.45 -5.26 -35.93
CA ALA A 85 7.65 -6.41 -36.82
C ALA A 85 6.32 -6.93 -37.40
N LEU A 86 5.25 -6.92 -36.62
CA LEU A 86 3.92 -7.37 -37.06
C LEU A 86 3.13 -6.31 -37.83
N SER A 87 3.45 -5.02 -37.67
CA SER A 87 2.57 -3.93 -38.12
C SER A 87 3.30 -2.75 -38.78
N MET A 88 4.56 -2.94 -39.24
CA MET A 88 5.36 -1.87 -39.86
C MET A 88 4.65 -1.22 -41.06
N GLN A 89 3.92 -2.03 -41.84
CA GLN A 89 3.21 -1.58 -43.04
C GLN A 89 1.88 -0.88 -42.73
N MET A 90 1.33 -1.05 -41.52
CA MET A 90 0.04 -0.51 -41.11
C MET A 90 0.16 0.23 -39.76
N PRO A 91 0.52 1.52 -39.76
CA PRO A 91 0.73 2.30 -38.53
C PRO A 91 -0.49 2.31 -37.59
N ALA A 92 -1.70 2.29 -38.14
CA ALA A 92 -2.94 2.21 -37.35
C ALA A 92 -3.03 0.91 -36.54
N MET A 93 -2.59 -0.21 -37.10
CA MET A 93 -2.54 -1.50 -36.41
C MET A 93 -1.47 -1.50 -35.32
N ALA A 94 -0.31 -0.88 -35.57
CA ALA A 94 0.75 -0.74 -34.56
C ALA A 94 0.26 0.06 -33.33
N LEU A 95 -0.46 1.18 -33.55
CA LEU A 95 -1.05 1.98 -32.47
C LEU A 95 -2.14 1.20 -31.70
N MET A 96 -2.93 0.37 -32.37
CA MET A 96 -3.94 -0.48 -31.73
C MET A 96 -3.30 -1.58 -30.86
N LEU A 97 -2.27 -2.26 -31.36
CA LEU A 97 -1.52 -3.26 -30.58
C LEU A 97 -0.83 -2.62 -29.38
N LEU A 98 -0.28 -1.42 -29.55
CA LEU A 98 0.31 -0.65 -28.46
C LEU A 98 -0.73 -0.25 -27.41
N MET A 99 -1.95 0.12 -27.81
CA MET A 99 -3.06 0.39 -26.90
C MET A 99 -3.42 -0.83 -26.04
N ILE A 100 -3.41 -2.04 -26.63
CA ILE A 100 -3.61 -3.31 -25.92
C ILE A 100 -2.45 -3.58 -24.95
N TRP A 101 -1.21 -3.33 -25.37
CA TRP A 101 -0.05 -3.48 -24.48
C TRP A 101 -0.12 -2.54 -23.27
N ILE A 102 -0.51 -1.28 -23.49
CA ILE A 102 -0.73 -0.30 -22.41
C ILE A 102 -1.85 -0.76 -21.48
N PHE A 103 -2.94 -1.30 -22.02
CA PHE A 103 -4.03 -1.86 -21.23
C PHE A 103 -3.54 -2.95 -20.27
N ILE A 104 -2.77 -3.90 -20.81
CA ILE A 104 -2.20 -5.02 -20.06
C ILE A 104 -1.25 -4.49 -18.98
N CYS A 105 -0.29 -3.62 -19.35
CA CYS A 105 0.65 -3.02 -18.41
C CYS A 105 -0.04 -2.26 -17.28
N ALA A 106 -1.00 -1.39 -17.60
CA ALA A 106 -1.71 -0.59 -16.62
C ALA A 106 -2.59 -1.44 -15.70
N THR A 107 -3.26 -2.48 -16.23
CA THR A 107 -4.04 -3.43 -15.44
C THR A 107 -3.13 -4.27 -14.54
N SER A 108 -2.04 -4.82 -15.07
CA SER A 108 -1.04 -5.56 -14.29
C SER A 108 -0.38 -4.71 -13.22
N SER A 109 -0.09 -3.44 -13.52
CA SER A 109 0.44 -2.45 -12.58
C SER A 109 -0.48 -2.25 -11.37
N ALA A 110 -1.79 -2.17 -11.61
CA ALA A 110 -2.79 -2.06 -10.54
C ALA A 110 -3.02 -3.36 -9.76
N LEU A 111 -2.89 -4.52 -10.41
CA LEU A 111 -2.97 -5.84 -9.75
C LEU A 111 -1.73 -6.12 -8.90
N THR A 112 -0.57 -5.63 -9.33
CA THR A 112 0.71 -5.78 -8.64
C THR A 112 0.90 -4.61 -7.68
N ARG A 113 0.30 -4.72 -6.50
CA ARG A 113 0.36 -3.67 -5.46
C ARG A 113 1.74 -3.46 -4.80
N ASN A 114 2.81 -3.99 -5.41
CA ASN A 114 4.18 -3.61 -5.07
C ASN A 114 4.52 -2.34 -5.83
N PHE A 115 4.72 -1.23 -5.11
CA PHE A 115 5.02 0.08 -5.72
C PHE A 115 6.17 0.01 -6.75
N ASN A 116 7.14 -0.88 -6.51
CA ASN A 116 8.30 -1.07 -7.39
C ASN A 116 7.94 -1.82 -8.69
N LEU A 117 7.06 -2.81 -8.64
CA LEU A 117 6.57 -3.52 -9.83
C LEU A 117 5.58 -2.67 -10.63
N THR A 118 4.69 -1.93 -9.96
CA THR A 118 3.79 -0.93 -10.58
C THR A 118 4.60 0.00 -11.50
N TYR A 119 5.76 0.44 -11.01
CA TYR A 119 6.70 1.27 -11.75
C TYR A 119 7.38 0.53 -12.92
N GLY A 120 7.77 -0.74 -12.74
CA GLY A 120 8.29 -1.57 -13.84
C GLY A 120 7.31 -1.70 -15.02
N PHE A 121 6.01 -1.93 -14.74
CA PHE A 121 4.98 -1.94 -15.78
C PHE A 121 4.78 -0.58 -16.45
N ALA A 122 4.85 0.52 -15.68
CA ALA A 122 4.78 1.87 -16.24
C ALA A 122 5.94 2.14 -17.22
N MET A 123 7.16 1.72 -16.86
CA MET A 123 8.33 1.86 -17.73
C MET A 123 8.30 0.93 -18.95
N GLY A 124 7.74 -0.28 -18.82
CA GLY A 124 7.50 -1.16 -19.96
C GLY A 124 6.49 -0.58 -20.97
N ALA A 125 5.42 0.05 -20.49
CA ALA A 125 4.50 0.77 -21.35
C ALA A 125 5.17 1.98 -22.03
N ALA A 126 5.90 2.80 -21.25
CA ALA A 126 6.58 4.00 -21.76
C ALA A 126 7.63 3.66 -22.84
N THR A 127 8.43 2.64 -22.62
CA THR A 127 9.48 2.21 -23.56
C THR A 127 8.87 1.68 -24.85
N ALA A 128 7.82 0.86 -24.77
CA ALA A 128 7.10 0.39 -25.95
C ALA A 128 6.50 1.54 -26.77
N ILE A 129 5.93 2.55 -26.09
CA ILE A 129 5.42 3.76 -26.77
C ILE A 129 6.55 4.49 -27.48
N LEU A 130 7.68 4.72 -26.81
CA LEU A 130 8.82 5.42 -27.40
C LEU A 130 9.36 4.67 -28.62
N VAL A 131 9.53 3.35 -28.55
CA VAL A 131 10.02 2.55 -29.68
C VAL A 131 9.07 2.62 -30.86
N VAL A 132 7.78 2.34 -30.67
CA VAL A 132 6.80 2.31 -31.76
C VAL A 132 6.60 3.70 -32.36
N VAL A 133 6.32 4.71 -31.52
CA VAL A 133 5.97 6.05 -32.01
C VAL A 133 7.19 6.76 -32.62
N LEU A 134 8.38 6.67 -32.03
CA LEU A 134 9.58 7.27 -32.65
C LEU A 134 9.95 6.59 -33.97
N THR A 135 9.69 5.29 -34.11
CA THR A 135 9.92 4.62 -35.40
C THR A 135 8.96 5.15 -36.46
N ILE A 136 7.67 5.31 -36.12
CA ILE A 136 6.66 5.88 -37.03
C ILE A 136 7.04 7.31 -37.47
N VAL A 137 7.60 8.11 -36.56
CA VAL A 137 8.00 9.51 -36.85
C VAL A 137 9.28 9.59 -37.68
N ASN A 138 10.32 8.83 -37.31
CA ASN A 138 11.68 9.11 -37.78
C ASN A 138 12.07 8.36 -39.06
N ASN A 139 11.57 7.14 -39.29
CA ASN A 139 11.66 6.37 -40.55
C ASN A 139 11.20 4.93 -40.31
N ASN A 140 10.19 4.45 -41.04
CA ASN A 140 9.67 3.08 -40.99
C ASN A 140 10.61 2.05 -41.64
N SER A 141 11.86 1.97 -41.17
CA SER A 141 12.85 0.99 -41.60
C SER A 141 13.08 -0.06 -40.51
N SER A 142 13.28 -1.32 -40.92
CA SER A 142 13.50 -2.42 -39.97
C SER A 142 14.74 -2.21 -39.10
N GLN A 143 15.81 -1.61 -39.66
CA GLN A 143 17.02 -1.29 -38.91
C GLN A 143 16.77 -0.15 -37.91
N GLY A 144 16.02 0.87 -38.32
CA GLY A 144 15.63 1.97 -37.42
C GLY A 144 14.82 1.52 -36.21
N VAL A 145 13.96 0.50 -36.33
CA VAL A 145 13.22 -0.09 -35.19
C VAL A 145 14.20 -0.60 -34.14
N PHE A 146 15.21 -1.37 -34.56
CA PHE A 146 16.18 -1.97 -33.65
C PHE A 146 17.08 -0.91 -33.02
N ASP A 147 17.57 0.04 -33.81
CA ASP A 147 18.45 1.11 -33.33
C ASP A 147 17.75 1.98 -32.27
N ILE A 148 16.49 2.36 -32.51
CA ILE A 148 15.68 3.11 -31.54
C ILE A 148 15.47 2.28 -30.27
N ALA A 149 15.15 0.98 -30.40
CA ALA A 149 14.93 0.12 -29.24
C ALA A 149 16.19 -0.04 -28.39
N VAL A 150 17.34 -0.32 -29.02
CA VAL A 150 18.63 -0.44 -28.32
C VAL A 150 19.02 0.88 -27.66
N ALA A 151 18.81 2.02 -28.34
CA ALA A 151 19.06 3.34 -27.75
C ALA A 151 18.22 3.57 -26.48
N ARG A 152 16.90 3.32 -26.52
CA ARG A 152 16.04 3.54 -25.33
C ARG A 152 16.36 2.58 -24.19
N VAL A 153 16.63 1.31 -24.50
CA VAL A 153 16.98 0.33 -23.47
C VAL A 153 18.32 0.71 -22.84
N SER A 154 19.35 1.02 -23.63
CA SER A 154 20.68 1.38 -23.12
C SER A 154 20.66 2.65 -22.26
N GLU A 155 19.98 3.71 -22.70
CA GLU A 155 19.85 4.96 -21.94
C GLU A 155 19.17 4.74 -20.58
N ILE A 156 18.03 4.03 -20.57
CA ILE A 156 17.26 3.83 -19.33
C ILE A 156 18.01 2.90 -18.38
N VAL A 157 18.66 1.85 -18.89
CA VAL A 157 19.49 0.92 -18.09
C VAL A 157 20.71 1.63 -17.52
N LEU A 158 21.39 2.47 -18.31
CA LEU A 158 22.52 3.27 -17.85
C LEU A 158 22.11 4.20 -16.71
N GLY A 159 21.00 4.94 -16.88
CA GLY A 159 20.48 5.81 -15.84
C GLY A 159 20.07 5.07 -14.56
N ALA A 160 19.46 3.89 -14.72
CA ALA A 160 19.06 3.06 -13.58
C ALA A 160 20.28 2.50 -12.83
N THR A 161 21.32 2.12 -13.57
CA THR A 161 22.58 1.61 -13.00
C THR A 161 23.34 2.71 -12.29
N CYS A 162 23.46 3.90 -12.87
CA CYS A 162 24.11 5.05 -12.22
C CYS A 162 23.40 5.46 -10.94
N ALA A 163 22.06 5.53 -10.98
CA ALA A 163 21.27 5.87 -9.80
C ALA A 163 21.35 4.82 -8.69
N THR A 164 21.35 3.53 -9.03
CA THR A 164 21.54 2.46 -8.03
C THR A 164 22.95 2.48 -7.45
N LEU A 165 23.99 2.63 -8.29
CA LEU A 165 25.39 2.72 -7.88
C LEU A 165 25.62 3.89 -6.91
N VAL A 166 25.24 5.11 -7.31
CA VAL A 166 25.36 6.29 -6.45
C VAL A 166 24.52 6.12 -5.18
N SER A 167 23.39 5.40 -5.26
CA SER A 167 22.59 5.08 -4.09
C SER A 167 23.27 4.17 -3.08
N MET A 168 24.13 3.27 -3.54
CA MET A 168 24.94 2.38 -2.71
C MET A 168 26.20 3.05 -2.16
N LEU A 169 26.88 3.89 -2.94
CA LEU A 169 28.16 4.48 -2.55
C LEU A 169 28.02 5.76 -1.71
N LEU A 170 27.12 6.68 -2.08
CA LEU A 170 27.01 7.98 -1.40
C LEU A 170 25.99 7.92 -0.25
N TRP A 171 26.48 8.06 0.98
CA TRP A 171 25.68 8.03 2.23
C TRP A 171 24.57 6.96 2.21
N PRO A 172 24.93 5.66 2.19
CA PRO A 172 23.94 4.60 2.14
C PRO A 172 23.05 4.63 3.38
N ASN A 173 21.78 4.99 3.20
CA ASN A 173 20.79 4.93 4.27
C ASN A 173 20.24 3.49 4.30
N ARG A 174 20.88 2.64 5.10
CA ARG A 174 20.56 1.21 5.19
C ARG A 174 19.11 1.03 5.61
N VAL A 175 18.34 0.32 4.81
CA VAL A 175 16.92 -0.01 5.04
C VAL A 175 16.75 -0.76 6.37
N ARG A 176 17.77 -1.49 6.86
CA ARG A 176 17.81 -2.03 8.23
C ARG A 176 17.42 -1.00 9.30
N ASN A 177 17.99 0.20 9.28
CA ASN A 177 17.73 1.21 10.33
C ASN A 177 16.30 1.74 10.24
N ILE A 178 15.75 1.80 9.02
CA ILE A 178 14.38 2.25 8.73
C ILE A 178 13.37 1.19 9.14
N ILE A 179 13.62 -0.09 8.82
CA ILE A 179 12.76 -1.18 9.29
C ILE A 179 12.81 -1.26 10.80
N TYR A 180 13.98 -1.08 11.41
CA TYR A 180 14.08 -1.05 12.86
C TYR A 180 13.32 0.13 13.48
N SER A 181 13.41 1.33 12.89
CA SER A 181 12.64 2.49 13.37
C SER A 181 11.14 2.30 13.18
N HIS A 182 10.70 1.78 12.02
CA HIS A 182 9.29 1.42 11.80
C HIS A 182 8.83 0.32 12.75
N ALA A 183 9.66 -0.69 13.03
CA ALA A 183 9.34 -1.74 13.99
C ALA A 183 9.21 -1.19 15.42
N ASN A 184 10.07 -0.25 15.83
CA ASN A 184 9.93 0.49 17.10
C ASN A 184 8.60 1.25 17.16
N THR A 185 8.24 1.96 16.09
CA THR A 185 6.97 2.68 16.04
C THR A 185 5.77 1.73 16.09
N VAL A 186 5.81 0.61 15.36
CA VAL A 186 4.73 -0.39 15.36
C VAL A 186 4.52 -0.99 16.74
N ILE A 187 5.61 -1.43 17.41
CA ILE A 187 5.49 -2.04 18.74
C ILE A 187 5.02 -1.02 19.77
N ASP A 188 5.56 0.19 19.77
CA ASP A 188 5.15 1.25 20.69
C ASP A 188 3.69 1.66 20.48
N GLN A 189 3.27 1.92 19.24
CA GLN A 189 1.89 2.32 18.94
C GLN A 189 0.88 1.22 19.23
N THR A 190 1.24 -0.05 18.98
CA THR A 190 0.34 -1.18 19.29
C THR A 190 0.19 -1.36 20.80
N PHE A 191 1.28 -1.26 21.57
CA PHE A 191 1.20 -1.35 23.03
C PHE A 191 0.51 -0.14 23.65
N LYS A 192 0.72 1.06 23.09
CA LYS A 192 -0.02 2.27 23.46
C LYS A 192 -1.52 2.13 23.17
N ALA A 193 -1.87 1.53 22.02
CA ALA A 193 -3.26 1.21 21.69
C ALA A 193 -3.87 0.24 22.71
N LEU A 194 -3.14 -0.81 23.12
CA LEU A 194 -3.58 -1.74 24.15
C LEU A 194 -3.90 -1.00 25.46
N VAL A 195 -2.97 -0.19 25.95
CA VAL A 195 -3.10 0.58 27.19
C VAL A 195 -4.36 1.46 27.15
N MET A 196 -4.56 2.22 26.07
CA MET A 196 -5.74 3.08 25.90
C MET A 196 -7.05 2.29 25.78
N HIS A 197 -7.03 1.13 25.11
CA HIS A 197 -8.24 0.33 24.92
C HIS A 197 -8.69 -0.41 26.18
N LEU A 198 -7.75 -0.74 27.07
CA LEU A 198 -8.06 -1.30 28.39
C LEU A 198 -8.41 -0.23 29.42
N ASP A 199 -8.31 1.05 29.06
CA ASP A 199 -8.72 2.17 29.91
C ASP A 199 -10.16 2.58 29.62
N ALA A 200 -11.04 2.40 30.61
CA ALA A 200 -12.43 2.82 30.52
C ALA A 200 -12.59 4.35 30.46
N SER A 201 -11.62 5.11 30.98
CA SER A 201 -11.66 6.58 31.03
C SER A 201 -11.39 7.26 29.68
N VAL A 202 -10.72 6.58 28.75
CA VAL A 202 -10.32 7.13 27.45
C VAL A 202 -11.53 7.19 26.51
N SER A 203 -11.69 8.25 25.71
CA SER A 203 -12.74 8.32 24.71
C SER A 203 -12.61 7.21 23.65
N MET A 204 -13.73 6.65 23.19
CA MET A 204 -13.72 5.68 22.08
C MET A 204 -13.11 6.27 20.81
N GLY A 205 -13.26 7.58 20.57
CA GLY A 205 -12.67 8.27 19.43
C GLY A 205 -11.15 8.23 19.45
N ASP A 206 -10.54 8.52 20.60
CA ASP A 206 -9.08 8.55 20.76
C ASP A 206 -8.47 7.15 20.66
N ALA A 207 -9.13 6.16 21.26
CA ALA A 207 -8.71 4.77 21.19
C ALA A 207 -8.75 4.26 19.72
N ARG A 208 -9.83 4.57 18.99
CA ARG A 208 -9.95 4.27 17.55
C ARG A 208 -8.87 4.95 16.72
N ALA A 209 -8.60 6.23 16.96
CA ALA A 209 -7.56 6.97 16.26
C ALA A 209 -6.16 6.34 16.49
N GLN A 210 -5.89 5.87 17.72
CA GLN A 210 -4.63 5.19 18.02
C GLN A 210 -4.51 3.83 17.32
N ILE A 211 -5.57 3.02 17.26
CA ILE A 211 -5.57 1.78 16.45
C ILE A 211 -5.30 2.10 14.98
N MET A 212 -5.90 3.16 14.44
CA MET A 212 -5.66 3.57 13.05
C MET A 212 -4.18 3.87 12.81
N SER A 213 -3.58 4.65 13.71
CA SER A 213 -2.16 4.97 13.63
C SER A 213 -1.30 3.71 13.65
N ALA A 214 -1.57 2.79 14.58
CA ALA A 214 -0.84 1.53 14.70
C ALA A 214 -1.00 0.63 13.45
N LEU A 215 -2.21 0.58 12.88
CA LEU A 215 -2.51 -0.14 11.64
C LEU A 215 -1.71 0.41 10.46
N GLU A 216 -1.67 1.74 10.30
CA GLU A 216 -0.91 2.41 9.24
C GLU A 216 0.60 2.14 9.36
N GLN A 217 1.15 2.14 10.57
CA GLN A 217 2.56 1.83 10.79
C GLN A 217 2.86 0.35 10.50
N ALA A 218 2.00 -0.57 10.93
CA ALA A 218 2.17 -2.00 10.67
C ALA A 218 2.15 -2.31 9.16
N LEU A 219 1.29 -1.62 8.42
CA LEU A 219 1.23 -1.65 6.96
C LEU A 219 2.48 -1.07 6.30
N THR A 220 2.96 0.08 6.79
CA THR A 220 4.17 0.72 6.28
C THR A 220 5.36 -0.22 6.45
N LEU A 221 5.53 -0.80 7.64
CA LEU A 221 6.54 -1.81 7.93
C LEU A 221 6.43 -3.00 6.96
N ASN A 222 5.24 -3.59 6.81
CA ASN A 222 5.03 -4.75 5.92
C ASN A 222 5.34 -4.42 4.45
N ASN A 223 4.96 -3.23 3.96
CA ASN A 223 5.20 -2.83 2.57
C ASN A 223 6.67 -2.58 2.28
N ASP A 224 7.39 -1.93 3.20
CA ASP A 224 8.81 -1.61 3.01
C ASP A 224 9.72 -2.81 3.33
N SER A 225 9.19 -3.87 3.95
CA SER A 225 9.93 -5.10 4.30
C SER A 225 10.42 -5.92 3.10
N SER A 226 9.87 -5.75 1.90
CA SER A 226 10.40 -6.44 0.71
C SER A 226 11.80 -5.97 0.35
N ALA A 227 12.10 -4.68 0.59
CA ALA A 227 13.35 -4.06 0.18
C ALA A 227 14.57 -4.55 0.99
N VAL A 228 14.38 -4.95 2.26
CA VAL A 228 15.48 -5.45 3.09
C VAL A 228 16.02 -6.80 2.63
N VAL A 229 15.25 -7.56 1.84
CA VAL A 229 15.74 -8.81 1.22
C VAL A 229 16.99 -8.56 0.37
N TYR A 230 17.14 -7.36 -0.20
CA TYR A 230 18.26 -6.98 -1.06
C TYR A 230 19.48 -6.44 -0.28
N GLU A 231 19.42 -6.31 1.04
CA GLU A 231 20.50 -5.75 1.88
C GLU A 231 21.41 -6.80 2.53
N GLY A 232 21.79 -7.83 1.77
CA GLY A 232 22.76 -8.85 2.19
C GLY A 232 22.13 -10.14 2.77
N PRO A 233 22.96 -11.07 3.29
CA PRO A 233 22.54 -12.45 3.58
C PRO A 233 21.47 -12.56 4.69
N HIS A 234 21.45 -11.60 5.62
CA HIS A 234 20.49 -11.53 6.73
C HIS A 234 19.18 -10.80 6.37
N GLY A 235 19.11 -10.20 5.18
CA GLY A 235 17.95 -9.46 4.68
C GLY A 235 16.63 -10.25 4.71
N PRO A 236 16.59 -11.48 4.17
CA PRO A 236 15.39 -12.31 4.19
C PRO A 236 14.87 -12.61 5.60
N GLY A 237 15.76 -12.81 6.58
CA GLY A 237 15.39 -13.04 7.98
C GLY A 237 14.70 -11.83 8.61
N ARG A 238 15.26 -10.64 8.40
CA ARG A 238 14.68 -9.37 8.87
C ARG A 238 13.31 -9.10 8.25
N ALA A 239 13.15 -9.37 6.95
CA ALA A 239 11.87 -9.23 6.27
C ALA A 239 10.81 -10.15 6.91
N ARG A 240 11.14 -11.41 7.21
CA ARG A 240 10.23 -12.35 7.90
C ARG A 240 9.89 -11.88 9.32
N ALA A 241 10.86 -11.36 10.06
CA ALA A 241 10.63 -10.82 11.39
C ALA A 241 9.68 -9.61 11.35
N ALA A 242 9.84 -8.71 10.38
CA ALA A 242 8.95 -7.58 10.17
C ALA A 242 7.53 -8.00 9.75
N TYR A 243 7.41 -9.02 8.88
CA TYR A 243 6.10 -9.62 8.56
C TYR A 243 5.41 -10.19 9.80
N LEU A 244 6.15 -10.96 10.61
CA LEU A 244 5.64 -11.51 11.86
C LEU A 244 5.17 -10.42 12.82
N LEU A 245 5.99 -9.37 13.01
CA LEU A 245 5.64 -8.24 13.88
C LEU A 245 4.35 -7.56 13.42
N SER A 246 4.25 -7.25 12.12
CA SER A 246 3.04 -6.63 11.55
C SER A 246 1.81 -7.52 11.75
N GLN A 247 1.94 -8.83 11.54
CA GLN A 247 0.85 -9.77 11.65
C GLN A 247 0.36 -9.94 13.10
N ARG A 248 1.29 -10.03 14.06
CA ARG A 248 0.94 -10.15 15.47
C ARG A 248 0.36 -8.86 16.02
N ALA A 249 0.84 -7.70 15.56
CA ALA A 249 0.24 -6.42 15.87
C ALA A 249 -1.24 -6.38 15.45
N LEU A 250 -1.56 -6.86 14.24
CA LEU A 250 -2.93 -6.93 13.71
C LEU A 250 -3.83 -7.87 14.52
N SER A 251 -3.33 -9.08 14.83
CA SER A 251 -4.07 -10.01 15.69
C SER A 251 -4.34 -9.42 17.07
N MET A 252 -3.35 -8.71 17.62
CA MET A 252 -3.48 -8.04 18.92
C MET A 252 -4.54 -6.94 18.87
N MET A 253 -4.54 -6.08 17.83
CA MET A 253 -5.56 -5.04 17.67
C MET A 253 -6.97 -5.62 17.51
N ALA A 254 -7.14 -6.75 16.81
CA ALA A 254 -8.43 -7.42 16.67
C ALA A 254 -8.97 -7.92 18.00
N GLU A 255 -8.12 -8.57 18.80
CA GLU A 255 -8.48 -9.02 20.15
C GLU A 255 -8.73 -7.83 21.09
N MET A 256 -7.92 -6.77 21.05
CA MET A 256 -8.13 -5.57 21.89
C MET A 256 -9.53 -5.00 21.78
N GLN A 257 -10.08 -4.93 20.55
CA GLN A 257 -11.42 -4.39 20.35
C GLN A 257 -12.52 -5.22 21.00
N THR A 258 -12.36 -6.56 21.00
CA THR A 258 -13.23 -7.47 21.74
C THR A 258 -13.25 -7.09 23.22
N TYR A 259 -12.07 -6.88 23.81
CA TYR A 259 -11.92 -6.58 25.23
C TYR A 259 -12.47 -5.21 25.60
N ALA A 260 -12.07 -4.18 24.87
CA ALA A 260 -12.47 -2.80 25.14
C ALA A 260 -13.99 -2.61 25.12
N ARG A 261 -14.68 -3.25 24.16
CA ARG A 261 -16.15 -3.19 24.08
C ARG A 261 -16.81 -3.90 25.25
N LEU A 262 -16.32 -5.10 25.58
CA LEU A 262 -16.91 -5.91 26.64
C LEU A 262 -16.76 -5.24 28.02
N VAL A 263 -15.60 -4.66 28.30
CA VAL A 263 -15.32 -3.95 29.57
C VAL A 263 -16.20 -2.71 29.74
N ARG A 264 -16.49 -1.99 28.64
CA ARG A 264 -17.25 -0.73 28.71
C ARG A 264 -18.76 -0.92 28.68
N GLU A 265 -19.25 -1.96 28.01
CA GLU A 265 -20.70 -2.19 27.85
C GLU A 265 -21.30 -3.04 28.96
N HIS A 266 -20.46 -3.80 29.67
CA HIS A 266 -20.87 -4.63 30.78
C HIS A 266 -20.01 -4.39 32.02
N PRO A 267 -20.02 -3.18 32.59
CA PRO A 267 -19.22 -2.85 33.78
C PRO A 267 -19.58 -3.76 34.97
N THR A 268 -20.82 -4.22 35.06
CA THR A 268 -21.33 -5.13 36.10
C THR A 268 -20.78 -6.56 36.02
N LEU A 269 -20.10 -6.94 34.93
CA LEU A 269 -19.48 -8.26 34.75
C LEU A 269 -18.00 -8.28 35.17
N SER A 270 -17.43 -7.14 35.57
CA SER A 270 -16.06 -7.06 36.05
C SER A 270 -15.98 -7.37 37.54
N SER A 271 -15.37 -8.52 37.87
CA SER A 271 -14.96 -8.80 39.26
C SER A 271 -13.78 -7.88 39.63
N GLU A 272 -13.63 -7.52 40.90
CA GLU A 272 -12.45 -6.77 41.39
C GLU A 272 -11.12 -7.42 40.93
N ALA A 273 -11.04 -8.76 40.95
CA ALA A 273 -9.87 -9.49 40.46
C ALA A 273 -9.60 -9.27 38.96
N PHE A 274 -10.65 -9.05 38.17
CA PHE A 274 -10.53 -8.77 36.75
C PHE A 274 -10.08 -7.33 36.50
N GLU A 275 -10.62 -6.36 37.24
CA GLU A 275 -10.16 -4.97 37.18
C GLU A 275 -8.70 -4.82 37.61
N GLU A 276 -8.29 -5.53 38.66
CA GLU A 276 -6.90 -5.57 39.13
C GLU A 276 -5.96 -6.18 38.07
N ALA A 277 -6.39 -7.26 37.41
CA ALA A 277 -5.64 -7.85 36.31
C ALA A 277 -5.50 -6.89 35.11
N LEU A 278 -6.56 -6.15 34.75
CA LEU A 278 -6.51 -5.14 33.69
C LEU A 278 -5.53 -4.00 34.04
N LYS A 279 -5.52 -3.58 35.31
CA LYS A 279 -4.59 -2.57 35.81
C LYS A 279 -3.14 -3.07 35.75
N ASP A 280 -2.86 -4.28 36.22
CA ASP A 280 -1.50 -4.85 36.17
C ASP A 280 -1.01 -5.04 34.72
N ILE A 281 -1.90 -5.41 33.78
CA ILE A 281 -1.57 -5.44 32.35
C ILE A 281 -1.18 -4.05 31.87
N ARG A 282 -1.96 -3.03 32.18
CA ARG A 282 -1.70 -1.65 31.77
C ARG A 282 -0.34 -1.16 32.27
N ASP A 283 -0.12 -1.27 33.58
CA ASP A 283 1.10 -0.82 34.24
C ASP A 283 2.33 -1.59 33.72
N THR A 284 2.20 -2.89 33.50
CA THR A 284 3.28 -3.69 32.91
C THR A 284 3.54 -3.31 31.46
N MET A 285 2.51 -3.07 30.64
CA MET A 285 2.71 -2.67 29.25
C MET A 285 3.38 -1.30 29.14
N GLU A 286 3.08 -0.37 30.04
CA GLU A 286 3.82 0.89 30.15
C GLU A 286 5.29 0.69 30.53
N ARG A 287 5.58 -0.21 31.49
CA ARG A 287 6.96 -0.62 31.79
C ARG A 287 7.64 -1.23 30.57
N VAL A 288 6.99 -2.15 29.85
CA VAL A 288 7.54 -2.77 28.64
C VAL A 288 7.89 -1.73 27.57
N ARG A 289 7.07 -0.68 27.43
CA ARG A 289 7.33 0.44 26.51
C ARG A 289 8.52 1.29 26.93
N SER A 290 8.76 1.47 28.23
CA SER A 290 9.89 2.25 28.75
C SER A 290 11.22 1.49 28.76
N ARG A 291 11.19 0.15 28.81
CA ARG A 291 12.40 -0.70 28.71
C ARG A 291 13.03 -0.66 27.32
N GLN A 292 14.36 -0.66 27.27
CA GLN A 292 15.14 -0.65 26.02
C GLN A 292 15.60 -2.05 25.60
N THR A 293 15.82 -2.95 26.56
CA THR A 293 16.44 -4.27 26.31
C THR A 293 15.39 -5.36 26.07
N TYR A 294 15.66 -6.27 25.11
CA TYR A 294 14.80 -7.43 24.83
C TYR A 294 14.57 -8.31 26.07
N SER A 295 15.63 -8.61 26.83
CA SER A 295 15.56 -9.45 28.03
C SER A 295 14.64 -8.85 29.10
N GLU A 296 14.70 -7.54 29.31
CA GLU A 296 13.83 -6.81 30.24
C GLU A 296 12.37 -6.86 29.81
N ARG A 297 12.07 -6.51 28.55
CA ARG A 297 10.71 -6.56 28.00
C ARG A 297 10.11 -7.97 28.11
N LYS A 298 10.90 -8.99 27.77
CA LYS A 298 10.48 -10.40 27.88
C LYS A 298 10.23 -10.82 29.33
N ARG A 299 11.06 -10.37 30.27
CA ARG A 299 10.89 -10.66 31.71
C ARG A 299 9.61 -10.05 32.26
N GLU A 300 9.30 -8.80 31.92
CA GLU A 300 8.06 -8.12 32.33
C GLU A 300 6.82 -8.86 31.79
N ILE A 301 6.79 -9.21 30.50
CA ILE A 301 5.68 -9.95 29.88
C ILE A 301 5.51 -11.35 30.51
N ASN A 302 6.61 -12.09 30.71
CA ASN A 302 6.56 -13.41 31.31
C ASN A 302 6.11 -13.36 32.79
N GLY A 303 6.58 -12.36 33.54
CA GLY A 303 6.16 -12.14 34.92
C GLY A 303 4.66 -11.85 35.02
N LEU A 304 4.14 -10.99 34.15
CA LEU A 304 2.70 -10.70 34.07
C LEU A 304 1.88 -11.93 33.70
N ARG A 305 2.35 -12.72 32.72
CA ARG A 305 1.70 -13.98 32.33
C ARG A 305 1.59 -14.95 33.51
N GLN A 306 2.65 -15.07 34.32
CA GLN A 306 2.62 -15.89 35.52
C GLN A 306 1.66 -15.35 36.59
N ARG A 307 1.61 -14.04 36.81
CA ARG A 307 0.68 -13.41 37.78
C ARG A 307 -0.78 -13.64 37.40
N ILE A 308 -1.14 -13.43 36.13
CA ILE A 308 -2.50 -13.68 35.62
C ILE A 308 -2.87 -15.16 35.69
N GLN A 309 -1.93 -16.05 35.39
CA GLN A 309 -2.18 -17.49 35.51
C GLN A 309 -2.40 -17.91 36.98
N LYS A 310 -1.65 -17.33 37.92
CA LYS A 310 -1.81 -17.57 39.37
C LYS A 310 -3.09 -17.00 39.95
N ALA A 311 -3.61 -15.90 39.38
CA ALA A 311 -4.86 -15.31 39.82
C ALA A 311 -6.09 -16.17 39.52
N GLU A 312 -5.92 -17.32 38.83
CA GLU A 312 -6.97 -18.32 38.56
C GLU A 312 -8.30 -17.72 38.05
N LEU A 313 -8.25 -16.62 37.28
CA LEU A 313 -9.42 -15.95 36.72
C LEU A 313 -10.30 -16.89 35.87
N HIS A 314 -9.74 -18.02 35.42
CA HIS A 314 -10.44 -19.07 34.68
C HIS A 314 -11.25 -20.05 35.54
N ARG A 315 -10.99 -20.17 36.84
CA ARG A 315 -11.56 -21.26 37.65
C ARG A 315 -12.86 -20.84 38.32
N HIS A 316 -12.92 -19.63 38.86
CA HIS A 316 -14.01 -19.15 39.73
C HIS A 316 -14.97 -18.13 39.08
N GLY A 317 -14.93 -17.97 37.76
CA GLY A 317 -15.75 -16.98 37.03
C GLY A 317 -16.88 -17.58 36.20
N THR A 318 -17.85 -16.74 35.83
CA THR A 318 -18.86 -17.06 34.79
C THR A 318 -18.18 -17.49 33.48
N PRO A 319 -18.87 -18.21 32.57
CA PRO A 319 -18.33 -18.60 31.26
C PRO A 319 -17.71 -17.43 30.47
N LEU A 320 -18.27 -16.23 30.65
CA LEU A 320 -17.76 -14.98 30.09
C LEU A 320 -16.40 -14.58 30.70
N ALA A 321 -16.26 -14.61 32.04
CA ALA A 321 -15.02 -14.30 32.74
C ALA A 321 -13.88 -15.26 32.35
N ARG A 322 -14.19 -16.56 32.21
CA ARG A 322 -13.23 -17.56 31.71
C ARG A 322 -12.71 -17.21 30.33
N ARG A 323 -13.62 -16.82 29.42
CA ARG A 323 -13.28 -16.39 28.06
C ARG A 323 -12.45 -15.10 28.05
N MET A 324 -12.74 -14.16 28.96
CA MET A 324 -12.00 -12.92 29.08
C MET A 324 -10.56 -13.17 29.53
N ALA A 325 -10.36 -13.98 30.56
CA ALA A 325 -9.02 -14.37 30.98
C ALA A 325 -8.25 -15.07 29.84
N GLN A 326 -8.93 -15.83 28.96
CA GLN A 326 -8.28 -16.52 27.85
C GLN A 326 -7.73 -15.56 26.81
N GLY A 327 -8.47 -14.53 26.42
CA GLY A 327 -7.91 -13.59 25.45
C GLY A 327 -7.01 -12.52 26.06
N LEU A 328 -7.08 -12.23 27.36
CA LEU A 328 -5.97 -11.54 28.04
C LEU A 328 -4.66 -12.33 27.87
N MET A 329 -4.71 -13.65 28.09
CA MET A 329 -3.56 -14.53 27.83
C MET A 329 -3.16 -14.56 26.34
N MET A 330 -4.11 -14.48 25.40
CA MET A 330 -3.80 -14.36 23.97
C MET A 330 -3.10 -13.03 23.63
N LEU A 331 -3.56 -11.91 24.20
CA LEU A 331 -2.93 -10.60 24.03
C LEU A 331 -1.48 -10.60 24.52
N LEU A 332 -1.20 -11.24 25.66
CA LEU A 332 0.16 -11.41 26.18
C LEU A 332 1.00 -12.34 25.31
N GLY A 333 0.39 -13.39 24.74
CA GLY A 333 1.02 -14.24 23.74
C GLY A 333 1.48 -13.44 22.52
N TYR A 334 0.61 -12.57 21.99
CA TYR A 334 0.97 -11.69 20.88
C TYR A 334 2.06 -10.69 21.27
N ALA A 335 1.97 -10.06 22.43
CA ALA A 335 3.00 -9.13 22.91
C ALA A 335 4.37 -9.80 23.01
N SER A 336 4.44 -11.04 23.54
CA SER A 336 5.68 -11.81 23.61
C SER A 336 6.29 -12.06 22.22
N VAL A 337 5.49 -12.52 21.26
CA VAL A 337 5.97 -12.78 19.89
C VAL A 337 6.35 -11.49 19.18
N MET A 338 5.66 -10.38 19.43
CA MET A 338 6.02 -9.07 18.88
C MET A 338 7.38 -8.60 19.40
N VAL A 339 7.67 -8.76 20.70
CA VAL A 339 8.97 -8.42 21.29
C VAL A 339 10.09 -9.30 20.72
N GLU A 340 9.83 -10.58 20.49
CA GLU A 340 10.78 -11.50 19.83
C GLU A 340 11.03 -11.14 18.35
N ALA A 341 9.96 -10.86 17.61
CA ALA A 341 10.06 -10.43 16.22
C ALA A 341 10.80 -9.09 16.09
N HIS A 342 10.54 -8.15 17.00
CA HIS A 342 11.23 -6.86 17.08
C HIS A 342 12.74 -7.04 17.32
N HIS A 343 13.12 -7.94 18.23
CA HIS A 343 14.52 -8.27 18.48
C HIS A 343 15.20 -8.91 17.25
N ALA A 344 14.53 -9.85 16.59
CA ALA A 344 15.04 -10.55 15.41
C ALA A 344 15.26 -9.64 14.18
N ILE A 345 14.63 -8.46 14.13
CA ILE A 345 14.91 -7.44 13.10
C ILE A 345 16.31 -6.85 13.29
N ASN A 346 16.74 -6.66 14.54
CA ASN A 346 18.07 -6.12 14.86
C ASN A 346 19.13 -7.23 14.76
N ASP A 347 18.88 -8.35 15.45
CA ASP A 347 19.79 -9.50 15.59
C ASP A 347 19.26 -10.73 14.83
N ALA A 348 19.47 -10.72 13.52
CA ALA A 348 18.95 -11.73 12.61
C ALA A 348 19.83 -12.99 12.50
N GLU A 349 20.99 -13.03 13.16
CA GLU A 349 21.99 -14.12 13.01
C GLU A 349 21.46 -15.46 13.54
N ASN A 350 20.52 -15.45 14.49
CA ASN A 350 20.10 -16.67 15.20
C ASN A 350 18.61 -17.04 15.09
N THR A 351 17.76 -16.23 14.44
CA THR A 351 16.30 -16.48 14.46
C THR A 351 15.78 -17.13 13.17
N ARG A 352 15.51 -18.43 13.20
CA ARG A 352 14.83 -19.16 12.11
C ARG A 352 13.31 -18.92 12.14
N LEU A 353 12.87 -17.69 11.92
CA LEU A 353 11.44 -17.37 11.84
C LEU A 353 10.84 -17.85 10.51
N LYS A 354 9.70 -18.55 10.58
CA LYS A 354 8.87 -18.93 9.43
C LYS A 354 7.60 -18.09 9.42
N ALA A 355 7.69 -16.85 8.97
CA ALA A 355 6.53 -15.99 8.75
C ALA A 355 6.37 -15.71 7.25
N PRO A 356 5.27 -16.13 6.62
CA PRO A 356 4.99 -15.80 5.22
C PRO A 356 4.65 -14.31 5.08
N ARG A 357 4.80 -13.79 3.86
CA ARG A 357 4.27 -12.47 3.50
C ARG A 357 2.75 -12.46 3.69
N LEU A 358 2.21 -11.34 4.16
CA LEU A 358 0.75 -11.14 4.24
C LEU A 358 0.10 -11.44 2.87
N SER A 359 -0.88 -12.36 2.86
CA SER A 359 -1.59 -12.72 1.64
C SER A 359 -2.39 -11.53 1.12
N ARG A 360 -2.38 -11.30 -0.21
CA ARG A 360 -3.03 -10.15 -0.83
C ARG A 360 -4.29 -10.56 -1.59
N HIS A 361 -5.29 -9.69 -1.60
CA HIS A 361 -6.47 -9.85 -2.44
C HIS A 361 -6.28 -9.02 -3.73
N ARG A 362 -6.47 -9.65 -4.89
CA ARG A 362 -6.36 -8.98 -6.19
C ARG A 362 -7.74 -8.53 -6.61
N ASP A 363 -7.98 -7.22 -6.55
CA ASP A 363 -9.24 -6.64 -6.98
C ASP A 363 -9.14 -6.24 -8.46
N TYR A 364 -9.81 -6.99 -9.33
CA TYR A 364 -9.71 -6.81 -10.78
C TYR A 364 -10.46 -5.59 -11.30
N MET A 365 -11.54 -5.15 -10.65
CA MET A 365 -12.35 -4.05 -11.16
C MET A 365 -11.60 -2.70 -11.16
N PRO A 366 -10.99 -2.26 -10.04
CA PRO A 366 -10.17 -1.05 -10.05
C PRO A 366 -8.99 -1.18 -11.02
N ALA A 367 -8.41 -2.39 -11.14
CA ALA A 367 -7.32 -2.63 -12.08
C ALA A 367 -7.74 -2.45 -13.54
N LEU A 368 -8.90 -2.99 -13.92
CA LEU A 368 -9.46 -2.84 -15.26
C LEU A 368 -9.77 -1.37 -15.57
N THR A 369 -10.32 -0.62 -14.61
CA THR A 369 -10.58 0.81 -14.83
C THR A 369 -9.30 1.61 -15.08
N ILE A 370 -8.20 1.26 -14.41
CA ILE A 370 -6.87 1.87 -14.65
C ILE A 370 -6.34 1.49 -16.03
N GLY A 371 -6.55 0.23 -16.45
CA GLY A 371 -6.27 -0.27 -17.79
C GLY A 371 -7.00 0.52 -18.88
N ILE A 372 -8.33 0.52 -18.83
CA ILE A 372 -9.21 1.22 -19.78
C ILE A 372 -8.81 2.70 -19.87
N ARG A 373 -8.62 3.35 -18.73
CA ARG A 373 -8.24 4.78 -18.68
C ARG A 373 -6.90 5.05 -19.36
N SER A 374 -5.89 4.22 -19.10
CA SER A 374 -4.55 4.40 -19.69
C SER A 374 -4.55 4.17 -21.20
N SER A 375 -5.33 3.19 -21.66
CA SER A 375 -5.54 2.95 -23.10
C SER A 375 -6.32 4.07 -23.76
N LEU A 376 -7.36 4.61 -23.11
CA LEU A 376 -8.11 5.77 -23.63
C LEU A 376 -7.22 7.01 -23.75
N LEU A 377 -6.37 7.28 -22.75
CA LEU A 377 -5.39 8.37 -22.82
C LEU A 377 -4.48 8.25 -24.02
N PHE A 378 -3.95 7.05 -24.25
CA PHE A 378 -3.10 6.78 -25.41
C PHE A 378 -3.87 6.88 -26.73
N ALA A 379 -5.11 6.41 -26.78
CA ALA A 379 -5.96 6.50 -27.97
C ALA A 379 -6.26 7.95 -28.35
N ILE A 380 -6.63 8.80 -27.38
CA ILE A 380 -6.86 10.23 -27.62
C ILE A 380 -5.58 10.90 -28.17
N GLY A 381 -4.43 10.64 -27.53
CA GLY A 381 -3.15 11.17 -28.00
C GLY A 381 -2.78 10.67 -29.41
N SER A 382 -3.05 9.39 -29.70
CA SER A 382 -2.82 8.78 -31.01
C SER A 382 -3.68 9.40 -32.10
N ILE A 383 -4.98 9.63 -31.83
CA ILE A 383 -5.90 10.25 -32.79
C ILE A 383 -5.45 11.68 -33.12
N ILE A 384 -5.09 12.47 -32.09
CA ILE A 384 -4.57 13.82 -32.29
C ILE A 384 -3.28 13.79 -33.10
N TYR A 385 -2.35 12.89 -32.78
CA TYR A 385 -1.10 12.75 -33.51
C TYR A 385 -1.32 12.38 -34.98
N VAL A 386 -2.15 11.37 -35.27
CA VAL A 386 -2.43 10.93 -36.65
C VAL A 386 -3.10 12.04 -37.47
N ALA A 387 -4.00 12.81 -36.86
CA ALA A 387 -4.69 13.92 -37.53
C ALA A 387 -3.78 15.13 -37.80
N THR A 388 -2.85 15.42 -36.89
CA THR A 388 -2.01 16.62 -36.96
C THR A 388 -0.62 16.37 -37.54
N GLN A 389 -0.15 15.11 -37.53
CA GLN A 389 1.24 14.71 -37.79
C GLN A 389 2.25 15.57 -37.01
N TRP A 390 1.86 16.00 -35.80
CA TRP A 390 2.65 16.94 -35.03
C TRP A 390 3.91 16.27 -34.48
N GLY A 391 5.09 16.73 -34.92
CA GLY A 391 6.38 16.12 -34.56
C GLY A 391 6.65 16.02 -33.05
N SER A 392 6.21 17.01 -32.26
CA SER A 392 6.34 16.98 -30.79
C SER A 392 5.24 16.15 -30.10
N GLY A 393 4.27 15.62 -30.85
CA GLY A 393 3.12 14.85 -30.35
C GLY A 393 3.49 13.57 -29.60
N VAL A 394 4.70 13.04 -29.80
CA VAL A 394 5.21 11.88 -29.02
C VAL A 394 5.19 12.17 -27.52
N LEU A 395 5.56 13.38 -27.10
CA LEU A 395 5.57 13.78 -25.68
C LEU A 395 4.16 13.85 -25.09
N MET A 396 3.18 14.28 -25.89
CA MET A 396 1.76 14.28 -25.53
C MET A 396 1.23 12.86 -25.33
N MET A 397 1.79 11.85 -26.00
CA MET A 397 1.36 10.44 -25.86
C MET A 397 2.04 9.74 -24.67
N VAL A 398 3.34 9.97 -24.46
CA VAL A 398 4.14 9.26 -23.44
C VAL A 398 3.86 9.77 -22.02
N MET A 399 3.86 11.09 -21.81
CA MET A 399 3.78 11.67 -20.45
C MET A 399 2.49 11.31 -19.72
N PRO A 400 1.30 11.38 -20.35
CA PRO A 400 0.05 11.01 -19.71
C PRO A 400 0.01 9.55 -19.26
N VAL A 401 0.62 8.65 -20.02
CA VAL A 401 0.65 7.22 -19.68
C VAL A 401 1.56 6.97 -18.48
N ILE A 402 2.76 7.58 -18.45
CA ILE A 402 3.68 7.45 -17.31
C ILE A 402 3.03 8.00 -16.03
N PHE A 403 2.57 9.25 -16.04
CA PHE A 403 1.94 9.86 -14.86
C PHE A 403 0.61 9.20 -14.51
N GLY A 404 -0.17 8.79 -15.52
CA GLY A 404 -1.46 8.13 -15.32
C GLY A 404 -1.34 6.78 -14.63
N THR A 405 -0.34 5.98 -15.01
CA THR A 405 -0.06 4.69 -14.37
C THR A 405 0.58 4.87 -12.98
N MET A 406 1.53 5.79 -12.82
CA MET A 406 2.17 6.05 -11.52
C MET A 406 1.21 6.65 -10.49
N PHE A 407 0.35 7.59 -10.89
CA PHE A 407 -0.58 8.24 -9.96
C PHE A 407 -1.87 7.46 -9.72
N ALA A 408 -2.16 6.44 -10.53
CA ALA A 408 -3.33 5.57 -10.34
C ALA A 408 -3.37 4.92 -8.96
N SER A 409 -2.22 4.68 -8.33
CA SER A 409 -2.12 4.04 -7.02
C SER A 409 -2.34 4.99 -5.83
N PHE A 410 -2.43 6.30 -6.06
CA PHE A 410 -2.61 7.28 -4.99
C PHE A 410 -4.09 7.51 -4.69
N PRO A 411 -4.46 7.82 -3.43
CA PRO A 411 -5.86 8.04 -3.04
C PRO A 411 -6.55 9.20 -3.78
N SER A 412 -5.81 10.25 -4.14
CA SER A 412 -6.32 11.43 -4.85
C SER A 412 -5.43 11.80 -6.04
N PRO A 413 -5.55 11.09 -7.19
CA PRO A 413 -4.68 11.30 -8.35
C PRO A 413 -4.77 12.71 -8.93
N THR A 414 -5.96 13.32 -8.93
CA THR A 414 -6.20 14.67 -9.46
C THR A 414 -5.48 15.75 -8.65
N VAL A 415 -5.44 15.61 -7.32
CA VAL A 415 -4.73 16.54 -6.42
C VAL A 415 -3.23 16.44 -6.64
N MET A 416 -2.69 15.22 -6.77
CA MET A 416 -1.28 15.04 -7.09
C MET A 416 -0.93 15.61 -8.46
N LEU A 417 -1.74 15.35 -9.47
CA LEU A 417 -1.50 15.83 -10.82
C LEU A 417 -1.56 17.36 -10.89
N GLY A 418 -2.49 18.01 -10.18
CA GLY A 418 -2.53 19.47 -10.09
C GLY A 418 -1.24 20.07 -9.48
N LYS A 419 -0.64 19.40 -8.48
CA LYS A 419 0.67 19.79 -7.93
C LYS A 419 1.81 19.57 -8.93
N VAL A 420 1.80 18.45 -9.67
CA VAL A 420 2.77 18.19 -10.74
C VAL A 420 2.71 19.26 -11.82
N MET A 421 1.52 19.66 -12.25
CA MET A 421 1.35 20.72 -13.25
C MET A 421 1.88 22.07 -12.74
N LYS A 422 1.63 22.42 -11.47
CA LYS A 422 2.18 23.64 -10.85
C LYS A 422 3.71 23.63 -10.81
N GLY A 423 4.31 22.53 -10.34
CA GLY A 423 5.76 22.37 -10.34
C GLY A 423 6.36 22.36 -11.76
N GLY A 424 5.64 21.74 -12.70
CA GLY A 424 5.97 21.70 -14.11
C GLY A 424 6.00 23.06 -14.79
N ALA A 425 5.03 23.93 -14.49
CA ALA A 425 5.00 25.29 -15.00
C ALA A 425 6.23 26.09 -14.54
N VAL A 426 6.62 25.95 -13.26
CA VAL A 426 7.86 26.54 -12.73
C VAL A 426 9.09 25.93 -13.41
N GLY A 427 9.09 24.61 -13.63
CA GLY A 427 10.14 23.90 -14.36
C GLY A 427 10.28 24.36 -15.81
N ALA A 428 9.18 24.68 -16.50
CA ALA A 428 9.19 25.22 -17.85
C ALA A 428 9.81 26.62 -17.91
N VAL A 429 9.46 27.50 -16.96
CA VAL A 429 10.11 28.81 -16.85
C VAL A 429 11.61 28.66 -16.57
N ALA A 430 11.99 27.76 -15.67
CA ALA A 430 13.39 27.45 -15.41
C ALA A 430 14.10 26.88 -16.65
N ALA A 431 13.45 26.03 -17.45
CA ALA A 431 14.02 25.47 -18.67
C ALA A 431 14.18 26.52 -19.79
N LEU A 432 13.33 27.54 -19.81
CA LEU A 432 13.50 28.67 -20.71
C LEU A 432 14.74 29.50 -20.32
N VAL A 433 14.81 29.91 -19.04
CA VAL A 433 15.89 30.77 -18.53
C VAL A 433 17.24 30.03 -18.52
N PHE A 434 17.31 28.91 -17.82
CA PHE A 434 18.57 28.17 -17.67
C PHE A 434 18.86 27.30 -18.88
N GLY A 435 17.84 26.63 -19.42
CA GLY A 435 18.01 25.66 -20.50
C GLY A 435 18.18 26.28 -21.89
N ASN A 436 17.56 27.44 -22.18
CA ASN A 436 17.69 28.10 -23.49
C ASN A 436 18.53 29.38 -23.43
N VAL A 437 18.32 30.27 -22.46
CA VAL A 437 19.00 31.56 -22.44
C VAL A 437 20.44 31.45 -21.91
N LEU A 438 20.63 30.82 -20.74
CA LEU A 438 21.95 30.73 -20.11
C LEU A 438 22.83 29.65 -20.76
N LEU A 439 22.30 28.46 -21.06
CA LEU A 439 23.07 27.41 -21.74
C LEU A 439 23.47 27.79 -23.17
N ALA A 440 22.71 28.63 -23.88
CA ALA A 440 23.13 29.13 -25.19
C ALA A 440 24.38 30.02 -25.13
N GLN A 441 24.64 30.64 -23.97
CA GLN A 441 25.81 31.49 -23.74
C GLN A 441 26.98 30.72 -23.12
N ALA A 442 26.73 29.52 -22.63
CA ALA A 442 27.75 28.67 -22.03
C ALA A 442 28.62 28.03 -23.13
N PRO A 443 29.96 28.04 -23.01
CA PRO A 443 30.81 27.15 -23.78
C PRO A 443 30.31 25.70 -23.73
N HIS A 444 30.53 24.97 -24.83
CA HIS A 444 30.09 23.59 -25.06
C HIS A 444 30.86 22.56 -24.21
N GLU A 445 31.18 22.91 -22.97
CA GLU A 445 31.85 22.07 -22.00
C GLU A 445 30.84 21.46 -21.04
N TYR A 446 31.03 20.17 -20.77
CA TYR A 446 30.18 19.41 -19.86
C TYR A 446 30.12 20.00 -18.43
N LEU A 447 31.24 20.56 -17.94
CA LEU A 447 31.29 21.18 -16.62
C LEU A 447 30.35 22.39 -16.52
N MET A 448 30.31 23.23 -17.56
CA MET A 448 29.44 24.40 -17.57
C MET A 448 27.97 24.03 -17.76
N LEU A 449 27.70 22.97 -18.54
CA LEU A 449 26.37 22.36 -18.61
C LEU A 449 25.87 21.99 -17.21
N ILE A 450 26.67 21.29 -16.39
CA ILE A 450 26.27 20.94 -15.02
C ILE A 450 26.10 22.18 -14.15
N MET A 451 26.98 23.18 -14.24
CA MET A 451 26.88 24.37 -13.38
C MET A 451 25.56 25.13 -13.62
N VAL A 452 25.16 25.29 -14.88
CA VAL A 452 23.93 26.02 -15.25
C VAL A 452 22.68 25.15 -15.05
N PHE A 453 22.73 23.88 -15.46
CA PHE A 453 21.58 22.96 -15.38
C PHE A 453 21.36 22.38 -13.98
N GLY A 454 22.44 22.10 -13.27
CA GLY A 454 22.42 21.40 -11.99
C GLY A 454 21.86 22.23 -10.84
N ALA A 455 22.05 23.55 -10.85
CA ALA A 455 21.58 24.41 -9.76
C ALA A 455 20.04 24.46 -9.63
N PRO A 456 19.25 24.73 -10.69
CA PRO A 456 17.79 24.62 -10.62
C PRO A 456 17.35 23.20 -10.28
N LEU A 457 18.01 22.19 -10.87
CA LEU A 457 17.69 20.79 -10.62
C LEU A 457 17.87 20.40 -9.15
N PHE A 458 18.93 20.89 -8.49
CA PHE A 458 19.18 20.67 -7.07
C PHE A 458 18.02 21.18 -6.20
N LEU A 459 17.49 22.37 -6.50
CA LEU A 459 16.32 22.92 -5.81
C LEU A 459 15.07 22.04 -6.01
N GLY A 460 14.89 21.52 -7.22
CA GLY A 460 13.85 20.53 -7.51
C GLY A 460 14.00 19.26 -6.66
N LEU A 461 15.21 18.72 -6.56
CA LEU A 461 15.52 17.53 -5.76
C LEU A 461 15.31 17.76 -4.26
N MET A 462 15.57 18.97 -3.74
CA MET A 462 15.24 19.29 -2.34
C MET A 462 13.74 19.14 -2.06
N ALA A 463 12.87 19.53 -3.01
CA ALA A 463 11.43 19.38 -2.88
C ALA A 463 10.96 17.92 -2.93
N LEU A 464 11.70 17.01 -3.61
CA LEU A 464 11.37 15.58 -3.69
C LEU A 464 11.46 14.89 -2.31
N ASN A 465 12.36 15.33 -1.42
CA ASN A 465 12.54 14.70 -0.10
C ASN A 465 11.33 14.93 0.84
N ASN A 466 10.49 15.92 0.58
CA ASN A 466 9.37 16.27 1.45
C ASN A 466 8.02 15.80 0.88
N ARG A 467 7.30 14.92 1.59
CA ARG A 467 6.00 14.37 1.16
C ARG A 467 4.95 15.43 0.79
N ALA A 468 4.96 16.60 1.43
CA ALA A 468 3.98 17.65 1.16
C ALA A 468 4.17 18.31 -0.21
N VAL A 469 5.44 18.45 -0.63
CA VAL A 469 5.87 19.18 -1.84
C VAL A 469 6.34 18.22 -2.95
N LEU A 470 6.47 16.92 -2.65
CA LEU A 470 6.98 15.85 -3.54
C LEU A 470 6.44 15.93 -4.97
N ALA A 471 5.12 16.07 -5.12
CA ALA A 471 4.49 16.12 -6.45
C ALA A 471 4.93 17.36 -7.25
N ASN A 472 5.12 18.52 -6.61
CA ASN A 472 5.62 19.72 -7.28
C ASN A 472 7.08 19.55 -7.70
N GLY A 473 7.93 19.03 -6.79
CA GLY A 473 9.34 18.80 -7.10
C GLY A 473 9.52 17.80 -8.25
N LEU A 474 8.70 16.75 -8.28
CA LEU A 474 8.69 15.74 -9.33
C LEU A 474 8.27 16.33 -10.68
N GLY A 475 7.22 17.15 -10.71
CA GLY A 475 6.82 17.89 -11.92
C GLY A 475 7.91 18.83 -12.41
N PHE A 476 8.56 19.56 -11.50
CA PHE A 476 9.67 20.43 -11.81
C PHE A 476 10.84 19.68 -12.45
N CYS A 477 11.38 18.64 -11.78
CA CYS A 477 12.58 17.94 -12.25
C CYS A 477 12.38 17.28 -13.62
N ILE A 478 11.22 16.64 -13.82
CA ILE A 478 10.92 15.91 -15.07
C ILE A 478 10.71 16.90 -16.22
N ILE A 479 9.88 17.92 -16.05
CA ILE A 479 9.56 18.87 -17.12
C ILE A 479 10.76 19.76 -17.44
N TYR A 480 11.51 20.20 -16.41
CA TYR A 480 12.76 20.94 -16.59
C TYR A 480 13.77 20.16 -17.45
N THR A 481 13.94 18.86 -17.15
CA THR A 481 14.83 17.98 -17.90
C THR A 481 14.38 17.79 -19.35
N ILE A 482 13.11 17.44 -19.56
CA ILE A 482 12.58 17.14 -20.90
C ILE A 482 12.60 18.36 -21.80
N LEU A 483 12.34 19.55 -21.25
CA LEU A 483 12.34 20.78 -22.04
C LEU A 483 13.75 21.27 -22.36
N THR A 484 14.72 21.02 -21.47
CA THR A 484 16.13 21.38 -21.69
C THR A 484 16.84 20.43 -22.66
N MET A 485 16.47 19.14 -22.70
CA MET A 485 17.06 18.10 -23.56
C MET A 485 18.60 18.14 -23.61
N PRO A 486 19.31 18.00 -22.48
CA PRO A 486 20.77 17.97 -22.48
C PRO A 486 21.30 16.83 -23.36
N SER A 487 22.20 17.17 -24.30
CA SER A 487 22.81 16.27 -25.27
C SER A 487 24.17 16.80 -25.72
N ASN A 488 24.94 16.03 -26.50
CA ASN A 488 26.20 16.50 -27.08
C ASN A 488 25.98 17.67 -28.06
N ASN A 489 24.86 17.65 -28.79
CA ASN A 489 24.52 18.61 -29.83
C ASN A 489 23.25 19.38 -29.44
N MET A 490 23.37 20.28 -28.47
CA MET A 490 22.24 21.10 -28.02
C MET A 490 21.89 22.18 -29.05
N THR A 491 20.59 22.28 -29.37
CA THR A 491 20.06 23.36 -30.20
C THR A 491 19.12 24.23 -29.38
N PHE A 492 19.36 25.53 -29.40
CA PHE A 492 18.63 26.51 -28.59
C PHE A 492 17.62 27.25 -29.46
N ASN A 493 16.55 26.56 -29.85
CA ASN A 493 15.46 27.15 -30.64
C ASN A 493 14.18 27.27 -29.80
N ILE A 494 13.75 28.51 -29.58
CA ILE A 494 12.56 28.86 -28.80
C ILE A 494 11.28 28.28 -29.41
N SER A 495 11.14 28.20 -30.75
CA SER A 495 9.94 27.61 -31.37
C SER A 495 9.83 26.13 -31.04
N SER A 496 10.92 25.38 -31.18
CA SER A 496 10.96 23.95 -30.82
C SER A 496 10.71 23.73 -29.33
N PHE A 497 11.18 24.65 -28.48
CA PHE A 497 10.92 24.63 -27.04
C PHE A 497 9.44 24.88 -26.72
N MET A 498 8.80 25.84 -27.39
CA MET A 498 7.37 26.13 -27.25
C MET A 498 6.53 24.94 -27.73
N ASP A 499 6.87 24.32 -28.85
CA ASP A 499 6.19 23.13 -29.36
C ASP A 499 6.21 21.98 -28.36
N ARG A 500 7.38 21.68 -27.78
CA ARG A 500 7.52 20.67 -26.73
C ARG A 500 6.73 21.03 -25.48
N THR A 501 6.75 22.29 -25.07
CA THR A 501 6.01 22.80 -23.91
C THR A 501 4.50 22.62 -24.08
N LEU A 502 3.98 22.99 -25.26
CA LEU A 502 2.56 22.82 -25.61
C LEU A 502 2.17 21.34 -25.65
N ALA A 503 3.01 20.47 -26.23
CA ALA A 503 2.72 19.04 -26.30
C ALA A 503 2.61 18.40 -24.91
N ILE A 504 3.52 18.74 -23.99
CA ILE A 504 3.48 18.24 -22.61
C ILE A 504 2.27 18.82 -21.87
N ALA A 505 2.01 20.13 -22.00
CA ALA A 505 0.89 20.79 -21.34
C ALA A 505 -0.46 20.21 -21.79
N LEU A 506 -0.64 19.98 -23.09
CA LEU A 506 -1.83 19.36 -23.65
C LEU A 506 -2.00 17.93 -23.14
N GLY A 507 -0.92 17.13 -23.16
CA GLY A 507 -0.94 15.76 -22.62
C GLY A 507 -1.37 15.72 -21.15
N LEU A 508 -0.77 16.55 -20.30
CA LEU A 508 -1.12 16.61 -18.87
C LEU A 508 -2.54 17.12 -18.63
N THR A 509 -3.04 18.01 -19.49
CA THR A 509 -4.42 18.50 -19.42
C THR A 509 -5.41 17.41 -19.81
N ILE A 510 -5.13 16.64 -20.87
CA ILE A 510 -5.92 15.45 -21.26
C ILE A 510 -5.92 14.45 -20.11
N LEU A 511 -4.75 14.19 -19.50
CA LEU A 511 -4.64 13.32 -18.33
C LEU A 511 -5.55 13.77 -17.19
N TYR A 512 -5.50 15.06 -16.84
CA TYR A 512 -6.31 15.64 -15.77
C TYR A 512 -7.81 15.51 -16.04
N THR A 513 -8.24 15.81 -17.27
CA THR A 513 -9.64 15.69 -17.69
C THR A 513 -10.12 14.25 -17.63
N VAL A 514 -9.36 13.30 -18.15
CA VAL A 514 -9.73 11.88 -18.13
C VAL A 514 -9.82 11.32 -16.71
N PHE A 515 -8.92 11.74 -15.79
CA PHE A 515 -9.04 11.37 -14.36
C PHE A 515 -10.33 11.89 -13.71
N ARG A 516 -10.88 13.00 -14.21
CA ARG A 516 -12.14 13.58 -13.72
C ARG A 516 -13.36 12.93 -14.36
N VAL A 517 -13.29 12.60 -15.64
CA VAL A 517 -14.40 11.97 -16.40
C VAL A 517 -14.55 10.49 -16.05
N ILE A 518 -13.44 9.78 -15.84
CA ILE A 518 -13.42 8.38 -15.42
C ILE A 518 -12.89 8.33 -13.98
N PRO A 519 -13.73 8.70 -12.98
CA PRO A 519 -13.34 8.59 -11.58
C PRO A 519 -13.15 7.13 -11.18
N SER A 520 -12.48 6.92 -10.05
CA SER A 520 -12.46 5.61 -9.40
C SER A 520 -13.90 5.13 -9.12
N PRO A 521 -14.17 3.81 -9.12
CA PRO A 521 -15.49 3.25 -8.86
C PRO A 521 -16.16 3.88 -7.62
N ASN A 522 -17.48 4.07 -7.67
CA ASN A 522 -18.28 4.66 -6.60
C ASN A 522 -17.94 4.02 -5.23
N ALA A 523 -17.75 4.85 -4.21
CA ALA A 523 -17.39 4.43 -2.85
C ALA A 523 -18.37 3.38 -2.29
N LEU A 524 -19.67 3.49 -2.59
CA LEU A 524 -20.67 2.49 -2.17
C LEU A 524 -20.46 1.12 -2.82
N VAL A 525 -20.12 1.09 -4.10
CA VAL A 525 -19.81 -0.16 -4.82
C VAL A 525 -18.54 -0.79 -4.26
N LEU A 526 -17.51 0.02 -4.01
CA LEU A 526 -16.26 -0.47 -3.44
C LEU A 526 -16.46 -0.96 -1.99
N ARG A 527 -17.29 -0.28 -1.20
CA ARG A 527 -17.71 -0.72 0.15
C ARG A 527 -18.44 -2.07 0.09
N ARG A 528 -19.47 -2.21 -0.75
CA ARG A 528 -20.19 -3.48 -0.97
C ARG A 528 -19.25 -4.63 -1.32
N ARG A 529 -18.30 -4.37 -2.21
CA ARG A 529 -17.33 -5.39 -2.65
C ARG A 529 -16.32 -5.72 -1.55
N VAL A 530 -15.86 -4.75 -0.76
CA VAL A 530 -14.97 -5.03 0.37
C VAL A 530 -15.67 -5.89 1.41
N ILE A 531 -16.92 -5.58 1.78
CA ILE A 531 -17.71 -6.38 2.73
C ILE A 531 -17.93 -7.79 2.17
N ARG A 532 -18.39 -7.92 0.92
CA ARG A 532 -18.55 -9.23 0.27
C ARG A 532 -17.24 -10.03 0.23
N ALA A 533 -16.11 -9.37 -0.03
CA ALA A 533 -14.81 -10.02 -0.03
C ALA A 533 -14.37 -10.49 1.37
N ILE A 534 -14.80 -9.83 2.46
CA ILE A 534 -14.60 -10.34 3.84
C ILE A 534 -15.43 -11.61 4.03
N THR A 535 -16.71 -11.57 3.63
CA THR A 535 -17.62 -12.73 3.68
C THR A 535 -17.10 -13.92 2.88
N ASP A 536 -16.63 -13.70 1.64
CA ASP A 536 -16.06 -14.75 0.79
C ASP A 536 -14.81 -15.37 1.43
N ASP A 537 -13.97 -14.56 2.09
CA ASP A 537 -12.80 -15.05 2.79
C ASP A 537 -13.17 -15.84 4.05
N MET A 538 -14.18 -15.41 4.79
CA MET A 538 -14.74 -16.16 5.92
C MET A 538 -15.27 -17.51 5.47
N ASN A 539 -15.93 -17.59 4.31
CA ASN A 539 -16.37 -18.87 3.73
C ASN A 539 -15.18 -19.75 3.29
N GLN A 540 -14.13 -19.17 2.71
CA GLN A 540 -12.91 -19.89 2.32
C GLN A 540 -12.09 -20.41 3.51
N LEU A 541 -12.26 -19.84 4.72
CA LEU A 541 -11.59 -20.33 5.92
C LEU A 541 -11.91 -21.80 6.22
N TRP A 542 -13.10 -22.30 5.88
CA TRP A 542 -13.46 -23.71 6.11
C TRP A 542 -12.49 -24.64 5.35
N ALA A 543 -12.43 -24.48 4.02
CA ALA A 543 -11.58 -25.31 3.16
C ALA A 543 -10.09 -25.19 3.52
N ARG A 544 -9.65 -24.03 4.00
CA ARG A 544 -8.27 -23.83 4.46
C ARG A 544 -7.99 -24.45 5.82
N SER A 545 -8.94 -24.40 6.74
CA SER A 545 -8.81 -25.01 8.07
C SER A 545 -8.68 -26.54 7.97
N CYS A 546 -9.34 -27.16 7.00
CA CYS A 546 -9.18 -28.59 6.72
C CYS A 546 -7.81 -28.96 6.11
N ARG A 547 -7.15 -28.05 5.37
CA ARG A 547 -5.94 -28.35 4.57
C ARG A 547 -4.64 -27.84 5.17
N HIS A 548 -4.71 -26.87 6.08
CA HIS A 548 -3.55 -26.13 6.57
C HIS A 548 -3.57 -25.96 8.08
N SER A 549 -2.39 -25.70 8.67
CA SER A 549 -2.32 -25.34 10.08
C SER A 549 -3.08 -24.04 10.38
N ARG A 550 -3.60 -23.92 11.60
CA ARG A 550 -4.28 -22.71 12.10
C ARG A 550 -3.47 -21.44 11.84
N GLU A 551 -2.16 -21.51 12.05
CA GLU A 551 -1.25 -20.39 11.81
C GLU A 551 -1.29 -19.95 10.34
N ARG A 552 -1.07 -20.85 9.38
CA ARG A 552 -1.10 -20.50 7.95
C ARG A 552 -2.46 -19.97 7.49
N ALA A 553 -3.55 -20.51 8.03
CA ALA A 553 -4.90 -20.02 7.72
C ALA A 553 -5.11 -18.61 8.30
N ALA A 554 -4.66 -18.36 9.53
CA ALA A 554 -4.67 -17.04 10.15
C ALA A 554 -3.76 -16.04 9.40
N ASP A 555 -2.55 -16.43 9.00
CA ASP A 555 -1.62 -15.61 8.22
C ASP A 555 -2.27 -15.16 6.90
N TRP A 556 -2.94 -16.08 6.22
CA TRP A 556 -3.65 -15.80 4.99
C TRP A 556 -4.81 -14.80 5.21
N PHE A 557 -5.65 -15.06 6.21
CA PHE A 557 -6.81 -14.22 6.49
C PHE A 557 -6.41 -12.83 6.99
N ASN A 558 -5.47 -12.76 7.94
CA ASN A 558 -4.93 -11.51 8.46
C ASN A 558 -4.39 -10.65 7.33
N GLY A 559 -3.58 -11.23 6.43
CA GLY A 559 -2.98 -10.48 5.33
C GLY A 559 -4.00 -9.80 4.43
N ARG A 560 -5.12 -10.46 4.15
CA ARG A 560 -6.20 -9.88 3.33
C ARG A 560 -7.04 -8.88 4.11
N MET A 561 -7.30 -9.15 5.39
CA MET A 561 -8.09 -8.27 6.23
C MET A 561 -7.44 -6.91 6.46
N VAL A 562 -6.10 -6.82 6.53
CA VAL A 562 -5.42 -5.52 6.72
C VAL A 562 -5.86 -4.49 5.69
N GLU A 563 -5.83 -4.89 4.42
CA GLU A 563 -6.18 -4.01 3.31
C GLU A 563 -7.66 -3.63 3.34
N ARG A 564 -8.52 -4.58 3.72
CA ARG A 564 -9.96 -4.35 3.78
C ARG A 564 -10.35 -3.45 4.94
N VAL A 565 -9.75 -3.64 6.12
CA VAL A 565 -9.91 -2.76 7.27
C VAL A 565 -9.44 -1.36 6.91
N GLN A 566 -8.29 -1.21 6.26
CA GLN A 566 -7.80 0.10 5.84
C GLN A 566 -8.71 0.76 4.79
N ARG A 567 -9.25 -0.01 3.82
CA ARG A 567 -10.24 0.52 2.86
C ARG A 567 -11.51 0.98 3.58
N LEU A 568 -12.03 0.18 4.51
CA LEU A 568 -13.20 0.52 5.32
C LEU A 568 -12.94 1.75 6.20
N ALA A 569 -11.76 1.85 6.80
CA ALA A 569 -11.32 3.01 7.56
C ALA A 569 -11.29 4.30 6.72
N ASN A 570 -10.76 4.21 5.50
CA ASN A 570 -10.73 5.35 4.59
C ASN A 570 -12.15 5.82 4.24
N PHE A 571 -13.09 4.88 4.02
CA PHE A 571 -14.50 5.25 3.86
C PHE A 571 -15.08 5.86 5.14
N ASP A 572 -14.74 5.32 6.31
CA ASP A 572 -15.19 5.84 7.61
C ASP A 572 -14.70 7.28 7.86
N SER A 573 -13.48 7.62 7.43
CA SER A 573 -12.93 8.97 7.58
C SER A 573 -13.67 10.03 6.76
N GLN A 574 -14.34 9.62 5.69
CA GLN A 574 -15.15 10.50 4.84
C GLN A 574 -16.55 10.75 5.42
N LEU A 575 -16.92 9.99 6.45
CA LEU A 575 -18.23 10.06 7.06
C LEU A 575 -18.24 11.00 8.29
N PRO A 576 -19.39 11.62 8.59
CA PRO A 576 -19.62 12.36 9.84
C PRO A 576 -19.33 11.49 11.09
N GLU A 577 -18.89 12.11 12.18
CA GLU A 577 -18.37 11.40 13.36
C GLU A 577 -19.40 10.52 14.08
N ASP A 578 -20.64 10.99 14.15
CA ASP A 578 -21.85 10.33 14.71
C ASP A 578 -22.21 9.01 14.01
N GLN A 579 -21.48 8.74 12.95
CA GLN A 579 -21.88 7.95 11.83
C GLN A 579 -20.70 7.00 11.50
N ARG A 580 -19.51 7.16 12.10
CA ARG A 580 -18.37 6.24 11.87
C ARG A 580 -18.58 4.87 12.51
N TYR A 581 -18.65 3.82 11.68
CA TYR A 581 -18.78 2.42 12.12
C TYR A 581 -18.05 1.41 11.22
N LEU A 582 -17.55 1.83 10.05
CA LEU A 582 -17.00 0.91 9.06
C LEU A 582 -15.66 0.33 9.49
N LEU A 583 -14.83 1.11 10.19
CA LEU A 583 -13.60 0.59 10.81
C LEU A 583 -13.94 -0.52 11.79
N ASP A 584 -14.92 -0.27 12.65
CA ASP A 584 -15.37 -1.19 13.68
C ASP A 584 -15.99 -2.46 13.08
N LEU A 585 -16.70 -2.34 11.96
CA LEU A 585 -17.23 -3.46 11.20
C LEU A 585 -16.10 -4.30 10.57
N GLY A 586 -15.09 -3.65 9.98
CA GLY A 586 -13.94 -4.34 9.40
C GLY A 586 -13.13 -5.12 10.42
N MET A 587 -12.86 -4.50 11.57
CA MET A 587 -12.16 -5.13 12.69
C MET A 587 -12.99 -6.23 13.35
N THR A 588 -14.32 -6.08 13.41
CA THR A 588 -15.22 -7.16 13.82
C THR A 588 -15.09 -8.34 12.86
N GLY A 589 -15.09 -8.11 11.55
CA GLY A 589 -14.85 -9.18 10.56
C GLY A 589 -13.53 -9.92 10.76
N LEU A 590 -12.47 -9.19 11.13
CA LEU A 590 -11.16 -9.79 11.47
C LEU A 590 -11.27 -10.70 12.69
N ASN A 591 -11.95 -10.23 13.74
CA ASN A 591 -12.20 -11.01 14.94
C ASN A 591 -13.08 -12.26 14.66
N LEU A 592 -14.15 -12.11 13.86
CA LEU A 592 -15.01 -13.25 13.47
C LEU A 592 -14.21 -14.35 12.77
N GLY A 593 -13.28 -14.01 11.88
CA GLY A 593 -12.41 -14.99 11.25
C GLY A 593 -11.47 -15.70 12.23
N HIS A 594 -10.99 -15.02 13.28
CA HIS A 594 -10.19 -15.65 14.34
C HIS A 594 -11.02 -16.59 15.20
N LEU A 595 -12.28 -16.22 15.47
CA LEU A 595 -13.23 -17.06 16.18
C LEU A 595 -13.55 -18.33 15.38
N ILE A 596 -13.81 -18.21 14.08
CA ILE A 596 -13.99 -19.35 13.16
C ILE A 596 -12.79 -20.31 13.26
N LEU A 597 -11.56 -19.78 13.16
CA LEU A 597 -10.34 -20.59 13.23
C LEU A 597 -10.11 -21.23 14.60
N ALA A 598 -10.45 -20.54 15.69
CA ALA A 598 -10.32 -21.05 17.04
C ALA A 598 -11.33 -22.16 17.32
N ASN A 599 -12.60 -21.96 16.94
CA ASN A 599 -13.69 -22.90 17.16
C ASN A 599 -13.55 -24.14 16.30
N TYR A 600 -13.16 -23.98 15.04
CA TYR A 600 -12.95 -25.13 14.16
C TYR A 600 -12.03 -26.15 14.81
N ARG A 601 -10.87 -25.71 15.30
CA ARG A 601 -9.92 -26.61 15.95
C ARG A 601 -10.47 -27.18 17.26
N ARG A 602 -11.18 -26.38 18.05
CA ARG A 602 -11.72 -26.80 19.35
C ARG A 602 -12.79 -27.89 19.19
N VAL A 603 -13.72 -27.67 18.27
CA VAL A 603 -14.80 -28.61 17.97
C VAL A 603 -14.21 -29.89 17.37
N VAL A 604 -13.42 -29.77 16.30
CA VAL A 604 -12.80 -30.93 15.62
C VAL A 604 -11.85 -31.71 16.52
N SER A 605 -11.19 -31.09 17.51
CA SER A 605 -10.32 -31.82 18.44
C SER A 605 -11.07 -32.64 19.49
N LEU A 606 -12.34 -32.33 19.73
CA LEU A 606 -13.15 -32.94 20.79
C LEU A 606 -14.24 -33.84 20.21
N ASP A 607 -14.86 -33.45 19.09
CA ASP A 607 -15.84 -34.25 18.35
C ASP A 607 -15.57 -34.13 16.85
N ASP A 608 -15.05 -35.22 16.26
CA ASP A 608 -14.68 -35.29 14.85
C ASP A 608 -15.69 -36.05 13.99
N THR A 609 -16.96 -36.09 14.40
CA THR A 609 -18.03 -36.76 13.67
C THR A 609 -18.40 -36.02 12.37
N SER A 610 -18.80 -36.76 11.34
CA SER A 610 -19.21 -36.19 10.04
C SER A 610 -20.41 -35.24 10.15
N SER A 611 -21.38 -35.54 11.02
CA SER A 611 -22.54 -34.69 11.29
C SER A 611 -22.14 -33.38 11.98
N THR A 612 -21.28 -33.44 13.00
CA THR A 612 -20.75 -32.26 13.71
C THR A 612 -19.95 -31.36 12.78
N ARG A 613 -19.15 -31.93 11.87
CA ARG A 613 -18.45 -31.16 10.83
C ARG A 613 -19.41 -30.45 9.88
N GLU A 614 -20.49 -31.09 9.43
CA GLU A 614 -21.44 -30.44 8.52
C GLU A 614 -22.24 -29.34 9.24
N ALA A 615 -22.67 -29.56 10.48
CA ALA A 615 -23.32 -28.54 11.30
C ALA A 615 -22.40 -27.32 11.53
N LEU A 616 -21.12 -27.56 11.83
CA LEU A 616 -20.13 -26.49 12.02
C LEU A 616 -19.86 -25.70 10.74
N LYS A 617 -19.84 -26.36 9.57
CA LYS A 617 -19.71 -25.72 8.26
C LYS A 617 -20.91 -24.84 7.94
N GLN A 618 -22.13 -25.33 8.19
CA GLN A 618 -23.37 -24.56 8.00
C GLN A 618 -23.39 -23.34 8.92
N TRP A 619 -23.01 -23.50 10.19
CA TRP A 619 -22.86 -22.39 11.14
C TRP A 619 -21.86 -21.34 10.64
N GLN A 620 -20.70 -21.75 10.13
CA GLN A 620 -19.70 -20.82 9.59
C GLN A 620 -20.23 -20.04 8.38
N MET A 621 -20.93 -20.71 7.46
CA MET A 621 -21.52 -20.06 6.30
C MET A 621 -22.60 -19.05 6.73
N ALA A 622 -23.48 -19.44 7.65
CA ALA A 622 -24.51 -18.58 8.20
C ALA A 622 -23.91 -17.35 8.90
N LEU A 623 -22.83 -17.52 9.67
CA LEU A 623 -22.10 -16.41 10.31
C LEU A 623 -21.52 -15.43 9.28
N ALA A 624 -20.94 -15.93 8.19
CA ALA A 624 -20.39 -15.10 7.13
C ALA A 624 -21.48 -14.29 6.40
N HIS A 625 -22.66 -14.89 6.17
CA HIS A 625 -23.83 -14.23 5.60
C HIS A 625 -24.44 -13.20 6.56
N ALA A 626 -24.55 -13.53 7.86
CA ALA A 626 -25.04 -12.60 8.87
C ALA A 626 -24.11 -11.37 9.03
N TYR A 627 -22.79 -11.55 8.91
CA TYR A 627 -21.85 -10.42 8.85
C TYR A 627 -22.11 -9.51 7.64
N GLN A 628 -22.46 -10.10 6.49
CA GLN A 628 -22.79 -9.32 5.30
C GLN A 628 -24.12 -8.56 5.50
N ALA A 629 -25.15 -9.22 6.04
CA ALA A 629 -26.46 -8.64 6.30
C ALA A 629 -26.38 -7.46 7.29
N CYS A 630 -25.68 -7.66 8.42
CA CYS A 630 -25.56 -6.63 9.46
C CYS A 630 -24.82 -5.37 9.00
N ALA A 631 -24.01 -5.48 7.94
CA ALA A 631 -23.33 -4.34 7.34
C ALA A 631 -24.28 -3.40 6.56
N TRP A 632 -25.50 -3.85 6.28
CA TRP A 632 -26.55 -3.17 5.52
C TRP A 632 -27.85 -2.94 6.30
N GLY A 633 -27.84 -3.15 7.61
CA GLY A 633 -29.00 -2.91 8.47
C GLY A 633 -29.85 -4.14 8.75
N ASP A 634 -29.55 -5.25 8.09
CA ASP A 634 -30.36 -6.47 8.14
C ASP A 634 -29.83 -7.49 9.15
N PHE A 635 -30.73 -8.31 9.68
CA PHE A 635 -30.41 -9.47 10.50
C PHE A 635 -30.75 -10.75 9.73
N ASP A 636 -29.86 -11.75 9.76
CA ASP A 636 -30.05 -13.03 9.06
C ASP A 636 -30.41 -14.13 10.06
N GLU A 637 -31.70 -14.47 10.14
CA GLU A 637 -32.24 -15.49 11.07
C GLU A 637 -31.58 -16.86 10.91
N ARG A 638 -31.04 -17.16 9.72
CA ARG A 638 -30.33 -18.43 9.44
C ARG A 638 -29.13 -18.63 10.36
N PHE A 639 -28.53 -17.57 10.89
CA PHE A 639 -27.44 -17.68 11.87
C PHE A 639 -27.94 -18.23 13.21
N THR A 640 -29.13 -17.81 13.65
CA THR A 640 -29.75 -18.31 14.88
C THR A 640 -30.10 -19.79 14.74
N ASP A 641 -30.72 -20.17 13.62
CA ASP A 641 -31.11 -21.56 13.34
C ASP A 641 -29.88 -22.48 13.26
N ALA A 642 -28.86 -22.08 12.49
CA ALA A 642 -27.63 -22.85 12.36
C ALA A 642 -26.86 -22.95 13.70
N SER A 643 -26.98 -21.94 14.55
CA SER A 643 -26.39 -21.96 15.89
C SER A 643 -27.10 -22.95 16.81
N GLN A 644 -28.43 -22.99 16.79
CA GLN A 644 -29.20 -23.97 17.56
C GLN A 644 -28.94 -25.40 17.06
N ALA A 645 -28.87 -25.60 15.74
CA ALA A 645 -28.55 -26.89 15.13
C ALA A 645 -27.15 -27.39 15.50
N LEU A 646 -26.15 -26.49 15.56
CA LEU A 646 -24.80 -26.85 16.01
C LEU A 646 -24.80 -27.28 17.48
N LEU A 647 -25.46 -26.52 18.36
CA LEU A 647 -25.50 -26.83 19.79
C LEU A 647 -26.25 -28.14 20.09
N SER A 648 -27.37 -28.39 19.40
CA SER A 648 -28.11 -29.66 19.55
C SER A 648 -27.28 -30.84 19.07
N GLN A 649 -26.53 -30.69 17.97
CA GLN A 649 -25.66 -31.74 17.46
C GLN A 649 -24.48 -32.04 18.40
N LEU A 650 -23.87 -31.00 18.99
CA LEU A 650 -22.78 -31.16 19.98
C LEU A 650 -23.27 -31.84 21.27
N ARG A 651 -24.50 -31.56 21.71
CA ARG A 651 -25.12 -32.25 22.85
C ARG A 651 -25.49 -33.70 22.51
N ALA A 652 -25.93 -33.95 21.27
CA ALA A 652 -26.36 -35.27 20.81
C ALA A 652 -25.19 -36.24 20.58
N SER A 653 -24.01 -35.75 20.20
CA SER A 653 -22.83 -36.62 20.02
C SER A 653 -22.29 -37.16 21.36
N GLY A 654 -22.44 -36.39 22.45
CA GLY A 654 -22.01 -36.80 23.80
C GLY A 654 -20.49 -36.86 24.00
N GLU A 655 -19.70 -36.50 22.98
CA GLU A 655 -18.22 -36.53 23.00
C GLU A 655 -17.60 -35.32 23.73
N MET A 656 -18.36 -34.21 23.86
CA MET A 656 -17.93 -33.00 24.57
C MET A 656 -18.54 -32.92 25.98
N GLU A 657 -17.73 -32.53 26.95
CA GLU A 657 -18.21 -32.13 28.29
C GLU A 657 -19.16 -30.92 28.20
N GLU A 658 -20.21 -30.89 29.03
CA GLU A 658 -21.21 -29.81 29.05
C GLU A 658 -20.57 -28.42 29.27
N GLU A 659 -19.51 -28.34 30.08
CA GLU A 659 -18.77 -27.08 30.30
C GLU A 659 -18.15 -26.52 28.99
N GLN A 660 -17.68 -27.39 28.08
CA GLN A 660 -17.16 -26.96 26.78
C GLN A 660 -18.29 -26.49 25.85
N ILE A 661 -19.47 -27.13 25.93
CA ILE A 661 -20.65 -26.76 25.15
C ILE A 661 -21.16 -25.39 25.61
N GLU A 662 -21.23 -25.13 26.92
CA GLU A 662 -21.59 -23.82 27.48
C GLU A 662 -20.65 -22.69 26.99
N LEU A 663 -19.35 -22.97 26.84
CA LEU A 663 -18.40 -22.00 26.29
C LEU A 663 -18.67 -21.68 24.81
N VAL A 664 -19.11 -22.66 24.02
CA VAL A 664 -19.51 -22.47 22.62
C VAL A 664 -20.81 -21.66 22.56
N GLU A 665 -21.79 -22.01 23.40
CA GLU A 665 -23.08 -21.30 23.50
C GLU A 665 -22.90 -19.83 23.89
N GLY A 666 -22.12 -19.55 24.93
CA GLY A 666 -21.87 -18.17 25.38
C GLY A 666 -21.18 -17.30 24.31
N MET A 667 -20.32 -17.91 23.50
CA MET A 667 -19.70 -17.23 22.37
C MET A 667 -20.70 -16.98 21.23
N ILE A 668 -21.53 -17.95 20.87
CA ILE A 668 -22.60 -17.78 19.87
C ILE A 668 -23.51 -16.61 20.26
N LYS A 669 -23.94 -16.57 21.53
CA LYS A 669 -24.78 -15.48 22.05
C LYS A 669 -24.10 -14.11 21.94
N ARG A 670 -22.80 -14.05 22.21
CA ARG A 670 -22.02 -12.81 22.04
C ARG A 670 -21.93 -12.37 20.58
N LEU A 671 -21.73 -13.32 19.66
CA LEU A 671 -21.71 -13.05 18.22
C LEU A 671 -23.03 -12.47 17.76
N ASP A 672 -24.13 -13.06 18.22
CA ASP A 672 -25.48 -12.62 17.90
C ASP A 672 -25.74 -11.17 18.36
N ILE A 673 -25.40 -10.84 19.61
CA ILE A 673 -25.50 -9.46 20.14
C ILE A 673 -24.66 -8.48 19.30
N THR A 674 -23.45 -8.91 18.90
CA THR A 674 -22.54 -8.07 18.11
C THR A 674 -23.14 -7.77 16.73
N LEU A 675 -23.69 -8.78 16.06
CA LEU A 675 -24.32 -8.65 14.74
C LEU A 675 -25.56 -7.75 14.80
N HIS A 676 -26.45 -7.97 15.77
CA HIS A 676 -27.64 -7.14 15.98
C HIS A 676 -27.30 -5.66 16.19
N ARG A 677 -26.25 -5.38 16.96
CA ARG A 677 -25.80 -4.00 17.17
C ARG A 677 -25.32 -3.35 15.88
N PHE A 678 -24.51 -4.06 15.09
CA PHE A 678 -24.05 -3.53 13.81
C PHE A 678 -25.20 -3.32 12.83
N ALA A 679 -26.19 -4.21 12.82
CA ALA A 679 -27.43 -4.02 12.06
C ALA A 679 -28.15 -2.73 12.50
N LYS A 680 -28.29 -2.50 13.82
CA LYS A 680 -28.90 -1.25 14.33
C LYS A 680 -28.11 0.01 13.99
N MET A 681 -26.78 -0.05 14.09
CA MET A 681 -25.91 1.09 13.76
C MET A 681 -25.94 1.40 12.26
N SER A 682 -26.07 0.38 11.41
CA SER A 682 -26.13 0.56 9.96
C SER A 682 -27.53 0.95 9.47
N SER A 683 -28.61 0.49 10.11
CA SER A 683 -30.00 0.81 9.75
C SER A 683 -30.41 2.25 10.05
N SER A 684 -29.81 2.89 11.06
CA SER A 684 -30.07 4.30 11.43
C SER A 684 -29.64 5.35 10.39
N ARG A 685 -29.18 4.92 9.21
CA ARG A 685 -28.36 5.75 8.32
C ARG A 685 -28.79 5.79 6.85
N ASP A 686 -29.76 4.98 6.45
CA ASP A 686 -30.33 4.99 5.10
C ASP A 686 -31.60 5.87 4.98
N GLN A 687 -31.97 6.61 6.03
CA GLN A 687 -33.16 7.48 5.99
C GLN A 687 -33.00 8.70 5.06
N ARG A 688 -31.77 9.08 4.68
CA ARG A 688 -31.52 10.23 3.77
C ARG A 688 -31.51 9.87 2.28
N ASP A 689 -31.29 8.61 1.93
CA ASP A 689 -31.27 8.16 0.52
C ASP A 689 -32.64 7.67 0.04
N ILE A 690 -33.59 7.43 0.95
CA ILE A 690 -34.99 7.13 0.60
C ILE A 690 -35.77 8.43 0.37
N ASP A 691 -35.56 9.45 1.19
CA ASP A 691 -36.25 10.74 1.03
C ASP A 691 -35.81 11.51 -0.23
N ASN A 692 -34.56 11.35 -0.68
CA ASN A 692 -34.06 11.95 -1.93
C ASN A 692 -34.49 11.21 -3.20
N VAL A 693 -34.91 9.94 -3.09
CA VAL A 693 -35.44 9.16 -4.21
C VAL A 693 -36.97 9.27 -4.30
N LEU A 694 -37.65 9.59 -3.20
CA LEU A 694 -39.10 9.80 -3.15
C LEU A 694 -39.55 11.25 -3.40
N GLN A 695 -38.62 12.21 -3.53
CA GLN A 695 -38.94 13.64 -3.79
C GLN A 695 -38.63 14.13 -5.21
N GLN A 696 -38.35 13.25 -6.17
CA GLN A 696 -38.38 13.65 -7.59
C GLN A 696 -39.82 13.49 -8.12
N PRO A 697 -40.56 14.57 -8.42
CA PRO A 697 -41.79 14.47 -9.17
C PRO A 697 -41.49 13.98 -10.60
N ALA A 698 -42.42 13.19 -11.14
CA ALA A 698 -42.37 12.52 -12.45
C ALA A 698 -41.97 13.42 -13.62
#